data_AF-A0A1A1ZZS6-F1
#
_entry.id   AF-A0A1A1ZZS6-F1
#
_cell.length_a   1.000
_cell.length_b   1.000
_cell.length_c   1.000
_cell.angle_alpha   90.00
_cell.angle_beta   90.00
_cell.angle_gamma   90.00
#
_symmetry.space_group_name_H-M   'P 1'
#
loop_
_entity.id
_entity.type
_entity.pdbx_description
1 polymer ?
#
loop_
_entity_poly.entity_id
_entity_poly.type
_entity_poly.pdbx_seq_one_letter_code
_entity_poly.pdbx_strand_id
1 'polypeptide(L)'
;GSGGGGQQGAGGQGGTGGAGGVGGQGGAGIDGSQNVASGIGGNGGTGGGGGAAGVGGAGSTQGAAGKAGDGGQGGQGGTGGAAGSGGGGQQGVGGTGGTGGGGGAGAQGGAGTDNTANSGQVGGVGGQGGNGGTGGTGGQAGTGRQAGTAGTGGQGGAGGAGGNGGNGGSSANGGAAGNGGDGGTGGNGAAAVGSGNGGNGGNGGAAGAGGTGGDPGSGATAGGSGGNGGDGGAGGQGTGGGVGLNTSGGAGGAGGSGGSGGAGGEPGQSASLQAAENNNVFFGSGGDGGAGGSGGAGGGGGTGAPGPNPGFAAGNGGGGGQGGQGGAASQRLTSISPQHGFFGSNGNGGPGGDGGGGGVGGTGGTGSSSVGGAGGTGGNGGSAGAGGAPGNGFQSAPGSEGLPVGTGGNGGTGGGAGAGGDGGQGSSGFTGGTGGSGGLGGDGGAGGDASGSTFNSQGDNGGNGGAGGSGGAGGKGGTGGAGAGGGTGGNAGQGGDGANAGNGGAATLGGTGVNGGQGGTGGHGANAGAVGTGGGAGTGGSGGAGGHGANGGSGGNGGTGGSGGTVGSPGTNGTGGTGGAGTGPNGSAGGNGTPISQNQTVALTLAQNRFPIVYVSVNGGPPAPVLVDTGSSGLVIEGQYVPNPGPSVATGSVTYSGPGASVTVNYTTSDQTVGFLSGANGSVVTVTSPTAVDVLSGTDSTNFANYWAGTGVVGVLGIGPNAGGPGTSTVLPALPGTIDQGVLFNQPQNQLVFGPHPLPGGVSVTGSPTVSNLDVQVTVPGHTMTSTVVPSLFIDSGDNFGSIPGSLLGTGQTTGTVPVGTVISVYDNGQLLYTYTTTTTHPLTVTGSVMNTGNIPFELGPVYISESPSGLGTTIFDT
;
A
#
# COMPACT_ATOMS: atom_id res chain seq x y z
N GLY A 1 37.43 -49.80 -31.77
CA GLY A 1 36.09 -50.09 -32.32
C GLY A 1 35.19 -48.96 -31.89
N SER A 2 34.62 -48.26 -32.86
CA SER A 2 33.54 -47.28 -32.72
C SER A 2 32.25 -47.94 -32.22
N GLY A 3 31.47 -47.20 -31.43
CA GLY A 3 30.08 -47.51 -31.07
C GLY A 3 29.91 -47.67 -29.55
N GLY A 4 28.99 -47.00 -28.87
CA GLY A 4 27.91 -46.10 -29.27
C GLY A 4 27.47 -45.30 -28.04
N GLY A 5 26.78 -44.18 -28.25
CA GLY A 5 26.55 -43.15 -27.26
C GLY A 5 25.89 -43.60 -25.95
N GLY A 6 26.46 -43.18 -24.84
CA GLY A 6 25.69 -42.86 -23.65
C GLY A 6 25.26 -41.41 -23.78
N GLN A 7 23.98 -41.16 -24.04
CA GLN A 7 23.44 -39.81 -23.98
C GLN A 7 23.68 -39.25 -22.57
N GLN A 8 24.13 -38.00 -22.53
CA GLN A 8 24.31 -37.21 -21.32
C GLN A 8 22.97 -37.17 -20.57
N GLY A 9 22.92 -37.73 -19.36
CA GLY A 9 21.78 -37.58 -18.49
C GLY A 9 21.77 -36.17 -17.92
N ALA A 10 20.79 -35.34 -18.29
CA ALA A 10 20.44 -34.18 -17.49
C ALA A 10 20.17 -34.65 -16.05
N GLY A 11 20.69 -33.93 -15.05
CA GLY A 11 20.28 -34.16 -13.65
C GLY A 11 18.76 -34.16 -13.55
N GLY A 12 18.20 -35.16 -12.89
CA GLY A 12 16.75 -35.37 -12.86
C GLY A 12 16.01 -34.14 -12.33
N GLN A 13 14.93 -33.75 -13.00
CA GLN A 13 13.95 -32.83 -12.42
C GLN A 13 13.43 -33.43 -11.10
N GLY A 14 13.27 -32.58 -10.07
CA GLY A 14 12.59 -32.96 -8.85
C GLY A 14 11.21 -33.56 -9.17
N GLY A 15 10.84 -34.64 -8.47
CA GLY A 15 9.58 -35.33 -8.74
C GLY A 15 8.37 -34.41 -8.55
N THR A 16 7.33 -34.60 -9.36
CA THR A 16 6.03 -33.98 -9.13
C THR A 16 5.49 -34.40 -7.77
N GLY A 17 4.97 -33.45 -6.98
CA GLY A 17 4.34 -33.72 -5.69
C GLY A 17 3.24 -34.79 -5.79
N GLY A 18 3.03 -35.56 -4.72
CA GLY A 18 2.00 -36.61 -4.71
C GLY A 18 0.59 -36.03 -4.89
N ALA A 19 -0.25 -36.72 -5.66
CA ALA A 19 -1.67 -36.38 -5.74
C ALA A 19 -2.32 -36.47 -4.34
N GLY A 20 -3.17 -35.50 -4.01
CA GLY A 20 -3.89 -35.45 -2.74
C GLY A 20 -4.73 -36.70 -2.49
N GLY A 21 -4.89 -37.07 -1.22
CA GLY A 21 -5.73 -38.21 -0.84
C GLY A 21 -7.19 -38.01 -1.26
N VAL A 22 -7.83 -39.06 -1.78
CA VAL A 22 -9.26 -39.07 -2.09
C VAL A 22 -10.05 -38.82 -0.79
N GLY A 23 -10.99 -37.88 -0.81
CA GLY A 23 -11.83 -37.56 0.35
C GLY A 23 -12.57 -38.79 0.87
N GLY A 24 -12.66 -38.92 2.20
CA GLY A 24 -13.43 -39.99 2.84
C GLY A 24 -14.91 -39.88 2.47
N GLN A 25 -15.49 -40.97 1.93
CA GLN A 25 -16.94 -41.03 1.75
C GLN A 25 -17.63 -41.01 3.13
N GLY A 26 -18.63 -40.16 3.31
CA GLY A 26 -19.44 -40.13 4.53
C GLY A 26 -20.14 -41.48 4.74
N GLY A 27 -20.18 -41.97 5.98
CA GLY A 27 -20.85 -43.22 6.31
C GLY A 27 -22.36 -43.16 6.04
N ALA A 28 -22.92 -44.20 5.43
CA ALA A 28 -24.36 -44.38 5.35
C ALA A 28 -24.94 -44.54 6.76
N GLY A 29 -25.96 -43.74 7.11
CA GLY A 29 -26.67 -43.89 8.39
C GLY A 29 -27.28 -45.29 8.51
N ILE A 30 -27.13 -45.92 9.66
CA ILE A 30 -27.66 -47.27 9.93
C ILE A 30 -29.15 -47.17 10.28
N ASP A 31 -29.95 -47.99 9.62
CA ASP A 31 -31.38 -48.18 9.87
C ASP A 31 -31.63 -48.68 11.30
N GLY A 32 -32.25 -47.83 12.13
CA GLY A 32 -32.76 -48.22 13.45
C GLY A 32 -34.11 -48.88 13.29
N SER A 33 -34.15 -50.21 13.33
CA SER A 33 -35.39 -50.98 13.31
C SER A 33 -36.36 -50.49 14.40
N GLN A 34 -37.56 -50.07 13.99
CA GLN A 34 -38.82 -49.95 14.74
C GLN A 34 -38.70 -49.63 16.26
N ASN A 35 -39.07 -48.39 16.63
CA ASN A 35 -39.34 -47.90 18.01
C ASN A 35 -38.16 -47.56 18.94
N VAL A 36 -37.04 -47.03 18.42
CA VAL A 36 -36.06 -46.31 19.26
C VAL A 36 -35.70 -44.98 18.60
N ALA A 37 -35.45 -43.94 19.41
CA ALA A 37 -35.10 -42.59 18.95
C ALA A 37 -34.06 -42.63 17.82
N SER A 38 -34.42 -42.08 16.65
CA SER A 38 -33.64 -42.15 15.41
C SER A 38 -32.30 -41.41 15.53
N GLY A 39 -31.26 -42.02 14.94
CA GLY A 39 -29.89 -41.49 14.96
C GLY A 39 -29.71 -40.22 14.13
N ILE A 40 -28.87 -39.32 14.63
CA ILE A 40 -28.36 -38.15 13.92
C ILE A 40 -27.72 -38.63 12.60
N GLY A 41 -28.05 -37.99 11.48
CA GLY A 41 -27.39 -38.28 10.19
C GLY A 41 -25.88 -38.20 10.34
N GLY A 42 -25.15 -39.18 9.78
CA GLY A 42 -23.71 -39.27 9.95
C GLY A 42 -23.00 -38.00 9.51
N ASN A 43 -22.11 -37.46 10.36
CA ASN A 43 -21.20 -36.39 9.98
C ASN A 43 -20.38 -36.84 8.76
N GLY A 44 -20.28 -36.00 7.73
CA GLY A 44 -19.40 -36.25 6.59
C GLY A 44 -17.95 -36.44 7.07
N GLY A 45 -17.21 -37.37 6.47
CA GLY A 45 -15.82 -37.62 6.83
C GLY A 45 -14.95 -36.37 6.64
N THR A 46 -13.96 -36.17 7.51
CA THR A 46 -12.92 -35.15 7.33
C THR A 46 -12.16 -35.47 6.04
N GLY A 47 -11.99 -34.49 5.13
CA GLY A 47 -11.18 -34.67 3.93
C GLY A 47 -9.76 -35.12 4.27
N GLY A 48 -9.18 -35.99 3.44
CA GLY A 48 -7.81 -36.49 3.64
C GLY A 48 -6.80 -35.33 3.59
N GLY A 49 -5.80 -35.35 4.48
CA GLY A 49 -4.69 -34.41 4.42
C GLY A 49 -3.88 -34.58 3.13
N GLY A 50 -3.27 -33.49 2.65
CA GLY A 50 -2.39 -33.51 1.47
C GLY A 50 -1.20 -34.48 1.66
N GLY A 51 -0.76 -35.11 0.57
CA GLY A 51 0.40 -36.00 0.59
C GLY A 51 1.71 -35.26 0.90
N ALA A 52 2.66 -35.94 1.54
CA ALA A 52 4.01 -35.43 1.78
C ALA A 52 4.79 -35.21 0.46
N ALA A 53 5.77 -34.30 0.50
CA ALA A 53 6.59 -33.95 -0.66
C ALA A 53 7.41 -35.13 -1.22
N GLY A 54 7.70 -35.09 -2.53
CA GLY A 54 8.75 -35.91 -3.13
C GLY A 54 10.13 -35.38 -2.74
N VAL A 55 11.04 -36.26 -2.31
CA VAL A 55 12.43 -35.90 -1.97
C VAL A 55 13.18 -35.47 -3.23
N GLY A 56 13.86 -34.32 -3.19
CA GLY A 56 14.70 -33.82 -4.28
C GLY A 56 15.89 -34.76 -4.57
N GLY A 57 16.20 -34.98 -5.85
CA GLY A 57 17.28 -35.90 -6.26
C GLY A 57 18.68 -35.35 -5.97
N ALA A 58 19.58 -36.20 -5.48
CA ALA A 58 21.01 -35.90 -5.36
C ALA A 58 21.69 -36.00 -6.75
N GLY A 59 22.45 -34.98 -7.15
CA GLY A 59 23.28 -35.02 -8.37
C GLY A 59 24.47 -35.97 -8.23
N SER A 60 24.93 -36.58 -9.32
CA SER A 60 26.11 -37.47 -9.30
C SER A 60 27.42 -36.69 -9.39
N THR A 61 28.48 -37.24 -8.80
CA THR A 61 29.81 -36.62 -8.56
C THR A 61 30.67 -36.36 -9.80
N GLN A 62 30.20 -36.60 -11.04
CA GLN A 62 31.07 -36.64 -12.22
C GLN A 62 30.57 -35.94 -13.50
N GLY A 63 29.47 -35.18 -13.41
CA GLY A 63 28.98 -34.31 -14.49
C GLY A 63 29.02 -32.82 -14.11
N ALA A 64 28.87 -31.91 -15.09
CA ALA A 64 28.62 -30.50 -14.77
C ALA A 64 27.40 -30.39 -13.84
N ALA A 65 27.51 -29.58 -12.79
CA ALA A 65 26.51 -29.50 -11.73
C ALA A 65 25.12 -29.09 -12.26
N GLY A 66 24.09 -29.88 -11.93
CA GLY A 66 22.70 -29.46 -12.16
C GLY A 66 22.29 -28.38 -11.15
N LYS A 67 21.40 -27.46 -11.55
CA LYS A 67 20.74 -26.57 -10.58
C LYS A 67 19.94 -27.42 -9.59
N ALA A 68 19.95 -27.07 -8.30
CA ALA A 68 19.01 -27.64 -7.33
C ALA A 68 17.58 -27.36 -7.83
N GLY A 69 16.73 -28.39 -7.84
CA GLY A 69 15.32 -28.22 -8.23
C GLY A 69 14.53 -27.51 -7.14
N ASP A 70 13.48 -26.79 -7.54
CA ASP A 70 12.52 -26.20 -6.60
C ASP A 70 11.81 -27.32 -5.80
N GLY A 71 11.42 -27.01 -4.56
CA GLY A 71 10.55 -27.89 -3.78
C GLY A 71 9.20 -28.07 -4.49
N GLY A 72 8.67 -29.30 -4.53
CA GLY A 72 7.35 -29.55 -5.14
C GLY A 72 6.22 -28.82 -4.40
N GLN A 73 5.16 -28.43 -5.12
CA GLN A 73 3.92 -27.89 -4.52
C GLN A 73 3.29 -28.93 -3.56
N GLY A 74 2.80 -28.47 -2.40
CA GLY A 74 2.02 -29.29 -1.48
C GLY A 74 0.71 -29.77 -2.13
N GLY A 75 0.27 -31.00 -1.86
CA GLY A 75 -0.97 -31.54 -2.44
C GLY A 75 -2.23 -30.77 -2.00
N GLN A 76 -3.20 -30.61 -2.90
CA GLN A 76 -4.52 -30.05 -2.59
C GLN A 76 -5.22 -30.90 -1.51
N GLY A 77 -5.87 -30.25 -0.54
CA GLY A 77 -6.70 -30.92 0.48
C GLY A 77 -7.94 -31.57 -0.15
N GLY A 78 -8.35 -32.75 0.33
CA GLY A 78 -9.51 -33.46 -0.23
C GLY A 78 -10.82 -32.67 -0.06
N THR A 79 -11.75 -32.74 -1.02
CA THR A 79 -13.12 -32.18 -0.88
C THR A 79 -13.84 -32.84 0.30
N GLY A 80 -14.53 -32.06 1.14
CA GLY A 80 -15.35 -32.61 2.23
C GLY A 80 -16.48 -33.51 1.70
N GLY A 81 -16.75 -34.64 2.36
CA GLY A 81 -17.79 -35.57 1.91
C GLY A 81 -19.19 -34.95 1.90
N ALA A 82 -20.00 -35.24 0.88
CA ALA A 82 -21.41 -34.86 0.85
C ALA A 82 -22.18 -35.55 2.01
N ALA A 83 -23.14 -34.86 2.62
CA ALA A 83 -23.97 -35.44 3.68
C ALA A 83 -24.85 -36.58 3.14
N GLY A 84 -25.02 -37.67 3.89
CA GLY A 84 -25.85 -38.80 3.48
C GLY A 84 -27.35 -38.45 3.40
N SER A 85 -28.05 -38.99 2.40
CA SER A 85 -29.51 -38.82 2.25
C SER A 85 -30.28 -39.72 3.23
N GLY A 86 -30.83 -39.18 4.33
CA GLY A 86 -31.64 -39.96 5.28
C GLY A 86 -32.88 -40.56 4.61
N GLY A 87 -33.00 -41.90 4.58
CA GLY A 87 -34.09 -42.62 3.93
C GLY A 87 -34.98 -43.35 4.92
N GLY A 88 -36.29 -43.05 4.88
CA GLY A 88 -37.34 -43.82 5.52
C GLY A 88 -37.63 -43.44 6.98
N GLY A 89 -38.88 -43.08 7.26
CA GLY A 89 -39.36 -42.70 8.59
C GLY A 89 -39.43 -41.19 8.79
N GLN A 90 -40.50 -40.71 9.41
CA GLN A 90 -40.77 -39.28 9.61
C GLN A 90 -39.60 -38.55 10.32
N GLN A 91 -39.34 -37.33 9.84
CA GLN A 91 -38.58 -36.22 10.47
C GLN A 91 -37.08 -36.43 10.74
N GLY A 92 -36.25 -35.77 9.92
CA GLY A 92 -34.85 -35.44 10.22
C GLY A 92 -34.40 -34.19 9.45
N VAL A 93 -33.66 -33.30 10.12
CA VAL A 93 -33.01 -32.13 9.50
C VAL A 93 -32.01 -32.57 8.42
N GLY A 94 -31.85 -31.78 7.35
CA GLY A 94 -30.80 -32.04 6.36
C GLY A 94 -29.42 -32.04 7.02
N GLY A 95 -28.59 -33.05 6.74
CA GLY A 95 -27.26 -33.17 7.34
C GLY A 95 -26.32 -32.04 6.93
N THR A 96 -25.40 -31.67 7.82
CA THR A 96 -24.34 -30.70 7.54
C THR A 96 -23.36 -31.27 6.50
N GLY A 97 -22.94 -30.46 5.54
CA GLY A 97 -21.87 -30.85 4.61
C GLY A 97 -20.55 -31.09 5.35
N GLY A 98 -19.74 -32.05 4.91
CA GLY A 98 -18.44 -32.33 5.53
C GLY A 98 -17.47 -31.13 5.39
N THR A 99 -16.61 -30.90 6.37
CA THR A 99 -15.54 -29.90 6.24
C THR A 99 -14.53 -30.33 5.16
N GLY A 100 -14.06 -29.41 4.34
CA GLY A 100 -12.95 -29.63 3.41
C GLY A 100 -11.69 -30.06 4.15
N GLY A 101 -10.88 -30.92 3.55
CA GLY A 101 -9.58 -31.33 4.10
C GLY A 101 -8.59 -30.15 4.06
N GLY A 102 -7.67 -30.08 5.01
CA GLY A 102 -6.60 -29.08 4.96
C GLY A 102 -5.67 -29.30 3.76
N GLY A 103 -5.15 -28.21 3.18
CA GLY A 103 -4.10 -28.25 2.17
C GLY A 103 -2.78 -28.78 2.74
N GLY A 104 -2.01 -29.53 1.94
CA GLY A 104 -0.70 -30.02 2.37
C GLY A 104 0.29 -28.87 2.53
N ALA A 105 1.22 -28.92 3.48
CA ALA A 105 2.31 -27.92 3.54
C ALA A 105 3.19 -28.01 2.27
N GLY A 106 3.77 -26.87 1.86
CA GLY A 106 4.71 -26.79 0.75
C GLY A 106 6.04 -27.45 1.09
N ALA A 107 6.73 -28.00 0.07
CA ALA A 107 8.01 -28.66 0.28
C ALA A 107 9.12 -27.66 0.67
N GLN A 108 10.04 -28.04 1.54
CA GLN A 108 11.27 -27.26 1.69
C GLN A 108 12.08 -27.26 0.39
N GLY A 109 12.65 -26.12 0.02
CA GLY A 109 13.54 -26.02 -1.13
C GLY A 109 14.79 -26.87 -0.91
N GLY A 110 15.33 -27.45 -1.99
CA GLY A 110 16.54 -28.27 -1.89
C GLY A 110 17.73 -27.45 -1.40
N ALA A 111 18.57 -28.00 -0.51
CA ALA A 111 19.82 -27.32 -0.15
C ALA A 111 20.72 -27.16 -1.38
N GLY A 112 21.41 -26.04 -1.49
CA GLY A 112 22.39 -25.78 -2.52
C GLY A 112 23.59 -26.73 -2.44
N THR A 113 24.19 -27.07 -3.58
CA THR A 113 25.33 -27.99 -3.63
C THR A 113 26.61 -27.35 -3.09
N ASP A 114 27.25 -28.00 -2.11
CA ASP A 114 28.59 -27.63 -1.62
C ASP A 114 29.66 -27.95 -2.68
N ASN A 115 30.42 -26.93 -3.11
CA ASN A 115 31.43 -27.05 -4.15
C ASN A 115 32.86 -26.77 -3.64
N THR A 116 33.08 -26.85 -2.33
CA THR A 116 34.39 -26.62 -1.69
C THR A 116 35.49 -27.57 -2.18
N ALA A 117 35.13 -28.72 -2.75
CA ALA A 117 36.07 -29.68 -3.33
C ALA A 117 36.62 -29.28 -4.72
N ASN A 118 36.02 -28.30 -5.41
CA ASN A 118 36.42 -27.84 -6.75
C ASN A 118 36.82 -26.37 -6.70
N SER A 119 38.14 -26.11 -6.65
CA SER A 119 38.70 -24.76 -6.58
C SER A 119 38.22 -23.89 -7.77
N GLY A 120 37.64 -22.72 -7.46
CA GLY A 120 37.23 -21.71 -8.44
C GLY A 120 35.78 -21.75 -8.92
N GLN A 121 34.94 -22.63 -8.37
CA GLN A 121 33.52 -22.70 -8.74
C GLN A 121 32.60 -22.38 -7.54
N VAL A 122 31.61 -21.50 -7.76
CA VAL A 122 30.62 -21.09 -6.74
C VAL A 122 29.68 -22.26 -6.40
N GLY A 123 29.30 -22.41 -5.11
CA GLY A 123 28.28 -23.37 -4.68
C GLY A 123 26.90 -23.11 -5.30
N GLY A 124 25.99 -24.08 -5.22
CA GLY A 124 24.62 -23.90 -5.70
C GLY A 124 23.82 -23.00 -4.76
N VAL A 125 22.98 -22.10 -5.28
CA VAL A 125 21.93 -21.43 -4.49
C VAL A 125 20.95 -22.50 -3.99
N GLY A 126 20.39 -22.31 -2.79
CA GLY A 126 19.30 -23.18 -2.32
C GLY A 126 18.08 -23.09 -3.24
N GLY A 127 17.40 -24.20 -3.47
CA GLY A 127 16.16 -24.25 -4.25
C GLY A 127 15.05 -23.45 -3.59
N GLN A 128 14.08 -22.99 -4.37
CA GLN A 128 12.91 -22.31 -3.81
C GLN A 128 12.09 -23.30 -2.97
N GLY A 129 11.51 -22.82 -1.86
CA GLY A 129 10.46 -23.56 -1.16
C GLY A 129 9.24 -23.78 -2.07
N GLY A 130 8.63 -24.96 -2.00
CA GLY A 130 7.39 -25.25 -2.70
C GLY A 130 6.21 -24.51 -2.08
N ASN A 131 5.22 -24.12 -2.88
CA ASN A 131 4.01 -23.48 -2.36
C ASN A 131 3.20 -24.44 -1.49
N GLY A 132 2.52 -23.91 -0.49
CA GLY A 132 1.50 -24.63 0.27
C GLY A 132 0.37 -25.11 -0.64
N GLY A 133 -0.16 -26.30 -0.36
CA GLY A 133 -1.32 -26.85 -1.04
C GLY A 133 -2.58 -26.07 -0.67
N THR A 134 -3.50 -25.93 -1.62
CA THR A 134 -4.79 -25.28 -1.37
C THR A 134 -5.65 -26.12 -0.41
N GLY A 135 -6.41 -25.46 0.46
CA GLY A 135 -7.42 -26.11 1.28
C GLY A 135 -8.52 -26.75 0.43
N GLY A 136 -9.04 -27.88 0.89
CA GLY A 136 -10.14 -28.58 0.22
C GLY A 136 -11.44 -27.81 0.32
N THR A 137 -12.31 -27.91 -0.70
CA THR A 137 -13.63 -27.27 -0.64
C THR A 137 -14.52 -27.95 0.40
N GLY A 138 -15.32 -27.17 1.13
CA GLY A 138 -16.37 -27.71 1.99
C GLY A 138 -17.40 -28.50 1.20
N GLY A 139 -17.86 -29.63 1.76
CA GLY A 139 -18.88 -30.47 1.16
C GLY A 139 -20.21 -29.72 1.03
N GLN A 140 -20.94 -29.94 -0.07
CA GLN A 140 -22.32 -29.46 -0.17
C GLN A 140 -23.19 -30.13 0.89
N ALA A 141 -24.18 -29.39 1.39
CA ALA A 141 -25.12 -29.94 2.35
C ALA A 141 -26.10 -30.94 1.70
N GLY A 142 -26.64 -31.86 2.50
CA GLY A 142 -27.60 -32.85 2.02
C GLY A 142 -29.01 -32.27 1.81
N THR A 143 -29.69 -32.67 0.74
CA THR A 143 -31.10 -32.29 0.48
C THR A 143 -32.05 -33.12 1.36
N GLY A 144 -32.93 -32.46 2.12
CA GLY A 144 -33.99 -33.14 2.89
C GLY A 144 -35.08 -33.70 1.97
N ARG A 145 -35.77 -34.80 2.32
CA ARG A 145 -36.78 -35.42 1.44
C ARG A 145 -38.21 -34.87 1.57
N GLN A 146 -38.51 -34.01 2.56
CA GLN A 146 -39.81 -33.31 2.76
C GLN A 146 -39.62 -31.94 3.45
N ALA A 147 -40.69 -31.13 3.57
CA ALA A 147 -40.68 -29.76 4.09
C ALA A 147 -39.98 -29.63 5.47
N GLY A 148 -38.75 -29.10 5.45
CA GLY A 148 -37.89 -28.90 6.63
C GLY A 148 -36.66 -28.07 6.28
N THR A 149 -35.96 -27.55 7.28
CA THR A 149 -34.74 -26.72 7.09
C THR A 149 -33.68 -27.50 6.32
N ALA A 150 -33.21 -26.94 5.19
CA ALA A 150 -32.14 -27.54 4.42
C ALA A 150 -30.80 -27.48 5.15
N GLY A 151 -29.92 -28.44 4.89
CA GLY A 151 -28.63 -28.55 5.58
C GLY A 151 -27.70 -27.36 5.29
N THR A 152 -26.80 -27.07 6.22
CA THR A 152 -25.74 -26.06 6.06
C THR A 152 -24.57 -26.64 5.28
N GLY A 153 -24.01 -25.87 4.35
CA GLY A 153 -22.79 -26.22 3.62
C GLY A 153 -21.62 -26.44 4.57
N GLY A 154 -20.71 -27.34 4.19
CA GLY A 154 -19.52 -27.63 4.97
C GLY A 154 -18.51 -26.48 4.94
N GLN A 155 -17.69 -26.35 5.99
CA GLN A 155 -16.61 -25.36 6.00
C GLN A 155 -15.54 -25.71 4.95
N GLY A 156 -14.95 -24.72 4.30
CA GLY A 156 -13.74 -24.88 3.51
C GLY A 156 -12.56 -25.30 4.39
N GLY A 157 -11.69 -26.16 3.87
CA GLY A 157 -10.47 -26.58 4.55
C GLY A 157 -9.44 -25.45 4.57
N ALA A 158 -8.59 -25.40 5.59
CA ALA A 158 -7.49 -24.42 5.63
C ALA A 158 -6.46 -24.68 4.53
N GLY A 159 -5.84 -23.63 4.00
CA GLY A 159 -4.67 -23.73 3.11
C GLY A 159 -3.44 -24.24 3.86
N GLY A 160 -2.58 -24.96 3.14
CA GLY A 160 -1.31 -25.45 3.69
C GLY A 160 -0.28 -24.32 3.79
N ALA A 161 0.61 -24.35 4.78
CA ALA A 161 1.71 -23.39 4.87
C ALA A 161 2.67 -23.51 3.67
N GLY A 162 3.30 -22.42 3.27
CA GLY A 162 4.37 -22.40 2.26
C GLY A 162 5.61 -23.12 2.74
N GLY A 163 6.34 -23.72 1.81
CA GLY A 163 7.60 -24.40 2.11
C GLY A 163 8.72 -23.40 2.35
N ASN A 164 9.63 -23.71 3.28
CA ASN A 164 10.79 -22.85 3.51
C ASN A 164 11.75 -22.89 2.31
N GLY A 165 12.47 -21.81 2.06
CA GLY A 165 13.55 -21.77 1.06
C GLY A 165 14.68 -22.73 1.43
N GLY A 166 15.33 -23.31 0.44
CA GLY A 166 16.49 -24.16 0.66
C GLY A 166 17.70 -23.36 1.13
N ASN A 167 18.49 -23.91 2.04
CA ASN A 167 19.74 -23.26 2.45
C ASN A 167 20.74 -23.23 1.28
N GLY A 168 21.55 -22.18 1.18
CA GLY A 168 22.62 -22.08 0.19
C GLY A 168 23.73 -23.11 0.42
N GLY A 169 24.39 -23.55 -0.66
CA GLY A 169 25.64 -24.31 -0.56
C GLY A 169 26.79 -23.42 -0.06
N SER A 170 27.95 -23.99 0.29
CA SER A 170 29.13 -23.22 0.68
C SER A 170 29.44 -22.11 -0.32
N SER A 171 29.57 -20.87 0.17
CA SER A 171 29.74 -19.65 -0.65
C SER A 171 28.57 -19.30 -1.59
N ALA A 172 27.36 -19.80 -1.37
CA ALA A 172 26.14 -19.42 -2.09
C ALA A 172 24.97 -18.96 -1.18
N ASN A 173 24.13 -18.06 -1.69
CA ASN A 173 22.99 -17.48 -0.98
C ASN A 173 21.88 -18.52 -0.71
N GLY A 174 21.05 -18.22 0.29
CA GLY A 174 19.83 -18.97 0.58
C GLY A 174 18.77 -18.81 -0.51
N GLY A 175 17.95 -19.83 -0.73
CA GLY A 175 16.82 -19.82 -1.65
C GLY A 175 15.62 -19.07 -1.07
N ALA A 176 14.83 -18.44 -1.93
CA ALA A 176 13.56 -17.82 -1.52
C ALA A 176 12.57 -18.86 -0.97
N ALA A 177 11.70 -18.47 -0.05
CA ALA A 177 10.64 -19.33 0.41
C ALA A 177 9.52 -19.52 -0.62
N GLY A 178 8.73 -20.57 -0.41
CA GLY A 178 7.48 -20.81 -1.11
C GLY A 178 6.34 -20.03 -0.49
N ASN A 179 5.34 -19.70 -1.31
CA ASN A 179 4.15 -19.00 -0.84
C ASN A 179 3.24 -19.92 -0.03
N GLY A 180 2.45 -19.33 0.87
CA GLY A 180 1.36 -20.00 1.56
C GLY A 180 0.32 -20.52 0.56
N GLY A 181 -0.32 -21.63 0.91
CA GLY A 181 -1.41 -22.19 0.12
C GLY A 181 -2.73 -21.51 0.42
N ASP A 182 -3.57 -21.36 -0.59
CA ASP A 182 -4.87 -20.69 -0.42
C ASP A 182 -5.82 -21.50 0.45
N GLY A 183 -6.70 -20.80 1.17
CA GLY A 183 -7.82 -21.40 1.89
C GLY A 183 -8.84 -22.03 0.95
N GLY A 184 -9.43 -23.15 1.36
CA GLY A 184 -10.47 -23.84 0.59
C GLY A 184 -11.79 -23.08 0.63
N THR A 185 -12.59 -23.16 -0.45
CA THR A 185 -13.90 -22.50 -0.47
C THR A 185 -14.90 -23.19 0.47
N GLY A 186 -15.78 -22.43 1.10
CA GLY A 186 -16.93 -22.95 1.83
C GLY A 186 -17.92 -23.65 0.91
N GLY A 187 -18.56 -24.72 1.42
CA GLY A 187 -19.58 -25.45 0.69
C GLY A 187 -20.87 -24.65 0.58
N ASN A 188 -21.59 -24.78 -0.53
CA ASN A 188 -22.91 -24.15 -0.66
C ASN A 188 -23.93 -24.83 0.25
N GLY A 189 -24.93 -24.07 0.69
CA GLY A 189 -26.09 -24.61 1.40
C GLY A 189 -26.90 -25.58 0.53
N ALA A 190 -27.71 -26.43 1.16
CA ALA A 190 -28.60 -27.32 0.42
C ALA A 190 -29.83 -26.58 -0.08
N ALA A 191 -30.23 -26.87 -1.32
CA ALA A 191 -31.51 -26.41 -1.84
C ALA A 191 -32.65 -26.86 -0.92
N ALA A 192 -33.58 -25.94 -0.65
CA ALA A 192 -34.80 -26.24 0.07
C ALA A 192 -35.64 -27.27 -0.67
N VAL A 193 -36.26 -28.19 0.08
CA VAL A 193 -37.22 -29.16 -0.45
C VAL A 193 -38.58 -28.88 0.16
N GLY A 194 -39.61 -28.81 -0.69
CA GLY A 194 -40.94 -28.39 -0.30
C GLY A 194 -40.94 -26.95 0.20
N SER A 195 -41.52 -26.71 1.38
CA SER A 195 -41.70 -25.37 1.95
C SER A 195 -40.64 -24.99 3.00
N GLY A 196 -39.49 -25.67 2.98
CA GLY A 196 -38.40 -25.48 3.95
C GLY A 196 -37.53 -24.25 3.69
N ASN A 197 -36.79 -23.81 4.72
CA ASN A 197 -35.78 -22.76 4.58
C ASN A 197 -34.59 -23.25 3.75
N GLY A 198 -33.99 -22.34 2.99
CA GLY A 198 -32.75 -22.58 2.26
C GLY A 198 -31.58 -22.85 3.20
N GLY A 199 -30.63 -23.65 2.74
CA GLY A 199 -29.43 -23.98 3.50
C GLY A 199 -28.46 -22.81 3.51
N ASN A 200 -27.79 -22.60 4.65
CA ASN A 200 -26.71 -21.64 4.76
C ASN A 200 -25.45 -22.15 4.04
N GLY A 201 -24.68 -21.23 3.45
CA GLY A 201 -23.32 -21.54 2.98
C GLY A 201 -22.37 -21.79 4.16
N GLY A 202 -21.36 -22.63 3.94
CA GLY A 202 -20.23 -22.81 4.84
C GLY A 202 -19.22 -21.68 4.65
N ASN A 203 -18.43 -21.38 5.67
CA ASN A 203 -17.35 -20.41 5.60
C ASN A 203 -16.18 -20.94 4.76
N GLY A 204 -15.43 -20.04 4.14
CA GLY A 204 -14.14 -20.35 3.54
C GLY A 204 -13.08 -20.67 4.59
N GLY A 205 -12.10 -21.48 4.20
CA GLY A 205 -10.95 -21.81 5.02
C GLY A 205 -9.96 -20.67 5.07
N ALA A 206 -9.23 -20.54 6.18
CA ALA A 206 -8.10 -19.62 6.26
C ALA A 206 -6.97 -20.09 5.33
N ALA A 207 -6.20 -19.16 4.78
CA ALA A 207 -5.01 -19.49 4.00
C ALA A 207 -3.84 -19.91 4.89
N GLY A 208 -2.85 -20.58 4.28
CA GLY A 208 -1.57 -20.88 4.89
C GLY A 208 -0.64 -19.67 4.89
N ALA A 209 0.25 -19.60 5.89
CA ALA A 209 1.31 -18.61 5.93
C ALA A 209 2.37 -18.89 4.86
N GLY A 210 3.08 -17.85 4.41
CA GLY A 210 4.28 -17.98 3.57
C GLY A 210 5.41 -18.69 4.30
N GLY A 211 6.28 -19.37 3.54
CA GLY A 211 7.45 -20.05 4.09
C GLY A 211 8.53 -19.06 4.53
N THR A 212 9.47 -19.53 5.35
CA THR A 212 10.66 -18.74 5.69
C THR A 212 11.74 -18.88 4.63
N GLY A 213 12.43 -17.80 4.24
CA GLY A 213 13.56 -17.86 3.32
C GLY A 213 14.67 -18.79 3.84
N GLY A 214 15.48 -19.34 2.92
CA GLY A 214 16.60 -20.22 3.29
C GLY A 214 17.80 -19.43 3.81
N ASP A 215 18.59 -20.04 4.69
CA ASP A 215 19.82 -19.44 5.21
C ASP A 215 20.96 -19.56 4.17
N PRO A 216 21.95 -18.65 4.10
CA PRO A 216 23.11 -18.82 3.23
C PRO A 216 24.03 -19.95 3.72
N GLY A 217 24.82 -20.53 2.81
CA GLY A 217 25.84 -21.52 3.18
C GLY A 217 27.11 -20.89 3.77
N SER A 218 28.02 -21.72 4.29
CA SER A 218 29.29 -21.26 4.86
C SER A 218 30.12 -20.49 3.83
N GLY A 219 30.35 -19.19 4.10
CA GLY A 219 31.08 -18.29 3.19
C GLY A 219 30.21 -17.45 2.24
N ALA A 220 28.89 -17.63 2.23
CA ALA A 220 27.93 -16.72 1.61
C ALA A 220 27.17 -15.91 2.65
N THR A 221 26.38 -14.94 2.17
CA THR A 221 26.07 -13.75 2.96
C THR A 221 24.61 -13.28 2.91
N ALA A 222 23.82 -13.62 1.88
CA ALA A 222 22.38 -13.33 1.82
C ALA A 222 21.53 -14.57 2.14
N GLY A 223 20.62 -14.44 3.10
CA GLY A 223 19.46 -15.33 3.22
C GLY A 223 18.43 -15.05 2.12
N GLY A 224 17.56 -16.02 1.83
CA GLY A 224 16.46 -15.84 0.87
C GLY A 224 15.35 -14.95 1.42
N SER A 225 14.50 -14.40 0.54
CA SER A 225 13.29 -13.68 0.96
C SER A 225 12.25 -14.63 1.56
N GLY A 226 11.38 -14.09 2.42
CA GLY A 226 10.19 -14.78 2.89
C GLY A 226 9.17 -14.99 1.77
N GLY A 227 8.34 -16.02 1.90
CA GLY A 227 7.26 -16.30 0.94
C GLY A 227 6.03 -15.47 1.25
N ASN A 228 5.17 -15.19 0.27
CA ASN A 228 3.93 -14.48 0.53
C ASN A 228 2.91 -15.39 1.26
N GLY A 229 2.01 -14.82 2.05
CA GLY A 229 0.86 -15.55 2.57
C GLY A 229 -0.11 -15.98 1.47
N GLY A 230 -0.83 -17.08 1.68
CA GLY A 230 -1.87 -17.52 0.74
C GLY A 230 -3.15 -16.68 0.85
N ASP A 231 -4.05 -16.80 -0.11
CA ASP A 231 -5.34 -16.10 -0.08
C ASP A 231 -6.39 -16.88 0.71
N GLY A 232 -7.23 -16.17 1.47
CA GLY A 232 -8.32 -16.76 2.23
C GLY A 232 -9.39 -17.36 1.31
N GLY A 233 -9.98 -18.48 1.70
CA GLY A 233 -11.01 -19.15 0.91
C GLY A 233 -12.31 -18.36 0.85
N ALA A 234 -13.02 -18.40 -0.28
CA ALA A 234 -14.33 -17.77 -0.38
C ALA A 234 -15.38 -18.50 0.48
N GLY A 235 -16.33 -17.75 1.04
CA GLY A 235 -17.52 -18.29 1.69
C GLY A 235 -18.50 -18.92 0.69
N GLY A 236 -19.17 -19.98 1.12
CA GLY A 236 -20.17 -20.69 0.34
C GLY A 236 -21.47 -19.92 0.19
N GLN A 237 -22.22 -20.19 -0.88
CA GLN A 237 -23.48 -19.51 -1.17
C GLN A 237 -24.61 -20.05 -0.29
N GLY A 238 -25.44 -19.15 0.24
CA GLY A 238 -26.75 -19.48 0.78
C GLY A 238 -27.72 -19.84 -0.35
N THR A 239 -28.67 -20.73 -0.08
CA THR A 239 -29.64 -21.16 -1.11
C THR A 239 -31.03 -20.60 -0.87
N GLY A 240 -31.83 -20.55 -1.93
CA GLY A 240 -33.19 -20.05 -1.85
C GLY A 240 -34.09 -20.90 -0.95
N GLY A 241 -35.04 -20.24 -0.29
CA GLY A 241 -36.12 -20.90 0.41
C GLY A 241 -37.10 -21.59 -0.53
N GLY A 242 -37.73 -22.66 -0.05
CA GLY A 242 -38.61 -23.50 -0.84
C GLY A 242 -39.96 -22.84 -1.13
N VAL A 243 -40.55 -23.18 -2.29
CA VAL A 243 -41.88 -22.71 -2.70
C VAL A 243 -42.98 -23.36 -1.86
N GLY A 244 -43.91 -22.55 -1.35
CA GLY A 244 -45.04 -23.06 -0.57
C GLY A 244 -46.06 -23.81 -1.45
N LEU A 245 -46.07 -25.15 -1.38
CA LEU A 245 -47.12 -25.99 -1.98
C LEU A 245 -48.14 -26.33 -0.89
N ASN A 246 -49.21 -25.53 -0.78
CA ASN A 246 -50.28 -25.65 0.24
C ASN A 246 -49.85 -25.47 1.72
N THR A 247 -48.60 -25.08 1.99
CA THR A 247 -48.04 -24.69 3.30
C THR A 247 -47.18 -23.42 3.16
N SER A 248 -46.82 -22.76 4.27
CA SER A 248 -45.90 -21.61 4.27
C SER A 248 -44.54 -21.99 3.70
N GLY A 249 -44.09 -21.31 2.63
CA GLY A 249 -42.73 -21.41 2.04
C GLY A 249 -41.59 -21.09 3.02
N GLY A 250 -40.35 -21.10 2.53
CA GLY A 250 -39.17 -20.93 3.38
C GLY A 250 -38.40 -19.63 3.18
N ALA A 251 -37.67 -19.20 4.22
CA ALA A 251 -36.67 -18.13 4.12
C ALA A 251 -35.43 -18.59 3.36
N GLY A 252 -34.69 -17.65 2.78
CA GLY A 252 -33.39 -17.92 2.16
C GLY A 252 -32.30 -18.21 3.20
N GLY A 253 -31.34 -19.06 2.85
CA GLY A 253 -30.17 -19.36 3.68
C GLY A 253 -29.13 -18.24 3.62
N ALA A 254 -28.39 -18.01 4.70
CA ALA A 254 -27.31 -17.03 4.73
C ALA A 254 -26.09 -17.49 3.92
N GLY A 255 -25.32 -16.55 3.37
CA GLY A 255 -24.00 -16.84 2.81
C GLY A 255 -22.97 -17.12 3.91
N GLY A 256 -21.98 -17.95 3.61
CA GLY A 256 -20.87 -18.22 4.52
C GLY A 256 -19.84 -17.10 4.50
N SER A 257 -19.09 -16.92 5.58
CA SER A 257 -18.02 -15.91 5.62
C SER A 257 -16.80 -16.34 4.80
N GLY A 258 -16.05 -15.39 4.25
CA GLY A 258 -14.72 -15.65 3.70
C GLY A 258 -13.70 -15.99 4.77
N GLY A 259 -12.67 -16.75 4.40
CA GLY A 259 -11.54 -17.10 5.26
C GLY A 259 -10.52 -15.98 5.32
N SER A 260 -9.70 -15.93 6.37
CA SER A 260 -8.61 -14.95 6.48
C SER A 260 -7.46 -15.28 5.52
N GLY A 261 -6.79 -14.24 5.03
CA GLY A 261 -5.51 -14.36 4.30
C GLY A 261 -4.38 -14.86 5.20
N GLY A 262 -3.38 -15.47 4.58
CA GLY A 262 -2.21 -16.01 5.25
C GLY A 262 -1.21 -14.92 5.62
N ALA A 263 -0.45 -15.12 6.69
CA ALA A 263 0.66 -14.22 7.00
C ALA A 263 1.79 -14.38 5.97
N GLY A 264 2.47 -13.29 5.64
CA GLY A 264 3.74 -13.32 4.93
C GLY A 264 4.81 -14.03 5.74
N GLY A 265 5.75 -14.65 5.05
CA GLY A 265 6.87 -15.37 5.61
C GLY A 265 8.04 -14.47 5.94
N GLU A 266 8.88 -14.92 6.86
CA GLU A 266 10.10 -14.24 7.26
C GLU A 266 11.25 -14.56 6.28
N PRO A 267 12.21 -13.67 6.06
CA PRO A 267 13.43 -13.98 5.32
C PRO A 267 14.34 -14.98 6.06
N GLY A 268 15.25 -15.60 5.32
CA GLY A 268 16.30 -16.48 5.87
C GLY A 268 17.37 -15.70 6.63
N GLN A 269 17.93 -16.30 7.68
CA GLN A 269 18.90 -15.67 8.56
C GLN A 269 20.33 -15.84 8.02
N SER A 270 21.18 -14.82 8.12
CA SER A 270 22.58 -14.89 7.65
C SER A 270 23.43 -15.88 8.46
N ALA A 271 24.39 -16.57 7.83
CA ALA A 271 25.27 -17.56 8.45
C ALA A 271 26.22 -16.99 9.52
N SER A 272 26.65 -15.72 9.38
CA SER A 272 27.23 -14.92 10.45
C SER A 272 27.28 -13.43 10.07
N LEU A 273 27.16 -12.57 11.08
CA LEU A 273 27.22 -11.11 10.98
C LEU A 273 28.51 -10.63 10.26
N GLN A 274 29.66 -11.16 10.65
CA GLN A 274 30.98 -10.78 10.13
C GLN A 274 31.16 -11.14 8.65
N ALA A 275 30.54 -12.23 8.18
CA ALA A 275 30.65 -12.65 6.78
C ALA A 275 29.82 -11.74 5.87
N ALA A 276 28.60 -11.39 6.27
CA ALA A 276 27.72 -10.48 5.52
C ALA A 276 28.34 -9.08 5.34
N GLU A 277 28.95 -8.58 6.42
CA GLU A 277 29.66 -7.29 6.44
C GLU A 277 30.91 -7.27 5.54
N ASN A 278 31.67 -8.37 5.47
CA ASN A 278 32.91 -8.42 4.67
C ASN A 278 32.68 -8.53 3.15
N ASN A 279 31.46 -8.83 2.69
CA ASN A 279 31.19 -9.12 1.27
C ASN A 279 30.09 -8.24 0.61
N ASN A 280 29.56 -7.21 1.29
CA ASN A 280 28.54 -6.29 0.75
C ASN A 280 27.24 -6.97 0.22
N VAL A 281 26.52 -7.75 1.03
CA VAL A 281 25.35 -8.52 0.56
C VAL A 281 24.06 -8.23 1.35
N PHE A 282 22.92 -8.23 0.64
CA PHE A 282 21.56 -7.85 1.07
C PHE A 282 20.89 -8.86 2.03
N PHE A 283 20.23 -8.42 3.11
CA PHE A 283 19.33 -9.29 3.90
C PHE A 283 17.97 -9.47 3.19
N GLY A 284 17.38 -10.67 3.22
CA GLY A 284 16.09 -10.93 2.56
C GLY A 284 14.94 -10.07 3.13
N SER A 285 13.93 -9.78 2.29
CA SER A 285 12.69 -9.09 2.70
C SER A 285 11.67 -10.05 3.30
N GLY A 286 10.78 -9.53 4.15
CA GLY A 286 9.56 -10.23 4.54
C GLY A 286 8.63 -10.39 3.34
N GLY A 287 7.85 -11.48 3.31
CA GLY A 287 6.81 -11.71 2.30
C GLY A 287 5.56 -10.89 2.60
N ASP A 288 4.74 -10.60 1.59
CA ASP A 288 3.47 -9.89 1.80
C ASP A 288 2.42 -10.81 2.46
N GLY A 289 1.47 -10.20 3.19
CA GLY A 289 0.29 -10.90 3.67
C GLY A 289 -0.68 -11.22 2.53
N GLY A 290 -1.34 -12.37 2.59
CA GLY A 290 -2.32 -12.80 1.59
C GLY A 290 -3.67 -12.10 1.73
N ALA A 291 -4.49 -12.13 0.68
CA ALA A 291 -5.80 -11.49 0.69
C ALA A 291 -6.81 -12.23 1.58
N GLY A 292 -7.75 -11.51 2.19
CA GLY A 292 -8.93 -12.10 2.80
C GLY A 292 -9.89 -12.66 1.74
N GLY A 293 -10.53 -13.79 2.04
CA GLY A 293 -11.53 -14.40 1.16
C GLY A 293 -12.84 -13.62 1.13
N SER A 294 -13.56 -13.66 0.01
CA SER A 294 -14.88 -13.01 -0.11
C SER A 294 -15.97 -13.78 0.64
N GLY A 295 -16.94 -13.09 1.21
CA GLY A 295 -18.17 -13.69 1.75
C GLY A 295 -19.10 -14.23 0.65
N GLY A 296 -19.83 -15.30 0.95
CA GLY A 296 -20.85 -15.86 0.07
C GLY A 296 -22.13 -15.02 0.06
N ALA A 297 -22.89 -15.03 -1.03
CA ALA A 297 -24.18 -14.35 -1.10
C ALA A 297 -25.28 -15.11 -0.33
N GLY A 298 -26.27 -14.38 0.15
CA GLY A 298 -27.48 -14.93 0.75
C GLY A 298 -28.45 -15.45 -0.30
N GLY A 299 -29.18 -16.51 0.04
CA GLY A 299 -30.20 -17.10 -0.81
C GLY A 299 -31.50 -16.29 -0.83
N GLY A 300 -32.26 -16.39 -1.92
CA GLY A 300 -33.56 -15.71 -2.05
C GLY A 300 -34.64 -16.27 -1.12
N GLY A 301 -35.61 -15.44 -0.74
CA GLY A 301 -36.80 -15.89 -0.02
C GLY A 301 -37.77 -16.64 -0.94
N GLY A 302 -38.45 -17.65 -0.42
CA GLY A 302 -39.49 -18.38 -1.15
C GLY A 302 -40.73 -17.53 -1.41
N THR A 303 -41.45 -17.83 -2.50
CA THR A 303 -42.75 -17.21 -2.78
C THR A 303 -43.81 -17.71 -1.79
N GLY A 304 -44.66 -16.82 -1.30
CA GLY A 304 -45.81 -17.18 -0.48
C GLY A 304 -46.74 -18.15 -1.22
N ALA A 305 -47.29 -19.14 -0.50
CA ALA A 305 -48.30 -20.02 -1.05
C ALA A 305 -49.58 -19.23 -1.42
N PRO A 306 -50.37 -19.67 -2.41
CA PRO A 306 -51.64 -19.02 -2.75
C PRO A 306 -52.53 -18.75 -1.50
N GLY A 307 -53.18 -17.58 -1.45
CA GLY A 307 -53.90 -17.09 -0.26
C GLY A 307 -53.14 -16.00 0.51
N PRO A 308 -53.50 -15.69 1.79
CA PRO A 308 -53.04 -14.49 2.51
C PRO A 308 -51.59 -14.56 3.03
N ASN A 309 -50.77 -15.42 2.44
CA ASN A 309 -49.45 -15.75 2.98
C ASN A 309 -48.39 -14.79 2.43
N PRO A 310 -47.63 -14.07 3.29
CA PRO A 310 -46.56 -13.20 2.85
C PRO A 310 -45.42 -13.99 2.18
N GLY A 311 -44.64 -13.30 1.35
CA GLY A 311 -43.37 -13.80 0.84
C GLY A 311 -42.34 -13.86 1.96
N PHE A 312 -41.36 -14.75 1.81
CA PHE A 312 -40.38 -15.00 2.87
C PHE A 312 -39.16 -14.10 2.74
N ALA A 313 -38.52 -13.85 3.88
CA ALA A 313 -37.27 -13.10 3.93
C ALA A 313 -36.16 -13.84 3.20
N ALA A 314 -35.29 -13.10 2.54
CA ALA A 314 -34.07 -13.64 1.99
C ALA A 314 -32.98 -13.80 3.06
N GLY A 315 -31.95 -14.58 2.73
CA GLY A 315 -30.76 -14.73 3.56
C GLY A 315 -29.82 -13.55 3.43
N ASN A 316 -29.09 -13.27 4.50
CA ASN A 316 -28.02 -12.26 4.50
C ASN A 316 -26.79 -12.78 3.76
N GLY A 317 -26.01 -11.88 3.19
CA GLY A 317 -24.66 -12.21 2.70
C GLY A 317 -23.69 -12.48 3.84
N GLY A 318 -22.70 -13.33 3.58
CA GLY A 318 -21.62 -13.64 4.51
C GLY A 318 -20.58 -12.52 4.57
N GLY A 319 -19.85 -12.45 5.67
CA GLY A 319 -18.78 -11.44 5.83
C GLY A 319 -17.54 -11.77 5.01
N GLY A 320 -16.78 -10.75 4.60
CA GLY A 320 -15.45 -10.92 4.04
C GLY A 320 -14.41 -11.32 5.10
N GLY A 321 -13.36 -11.99 4.67
CA GLY A 321 -12.25 -12.42 5.51
C GLY A 321 -11.23 -11.30 5.75
N GLN A 322 -10.51 -11.36 6.87
CA GLN A 322 -9.44 -10.41 7.17
C GLN A 322 -8.24 -10.62 6.23
N GLY A 323 -7.59 -9.53 5.81
CA GLY A 323 -6.31 -9.59 5.12
C GLY A 323 -5.20 -10.15 6.02
N GLY A 324 -4.24 -10.84 5.43
CA GLY A 324 -3.09 -11.43 6.11
C GLY A 324 -2.09 -10.38 6.56
N GLN A 325 -1.34 -10.67 7.64
CA GLN A 325 -0.26 -9.79 8.07
C GLN A 325 0.95 -9.94 7.14
N GLY A 326 1.66 -8.85 6.85
CA GLY A 326 2.96 -8.93 6.19
C GLY A 326 4.00 -9.64 7.07
N GLY A 327 5.01 -10.26 6.45
CA GLY A 327 6.17 -10.83 7.13
C GLY A 327 7.15 -9.73 7.53
N ALA A 328 7.82 -9.88 8.67
CA ALA A 328 8.85 -8.93 9.07
C ALA A 328 10.13 -9.12 8.26
N ALA A 329 10.93 -8.07 8.15
CA ALA A 329 12.28 -8.17 7.64
C ALA A 329 13.24 -8.77 8.70
N SER A 330 14.36 -9.34 8.24
CA SER A 330 15.39 -9.95 9.10
C SER A 330 15.96 -8.92 10.10
N GLN A 331 16.15 -9.32 11.36
CA GLN A 331 16.51 -8.44 12.47
C GLN A 331 18.01 -8.51 12.87
N ARG A 332 18.55 -7.41 13.45
CA ARG A 332 19.83 -7.37 14.20
C ARG A 332 19.55 -7.21 15.69
N LEU A 333 20.25 -7.96 16.55
CA LEU A 333 20.10 -7.81 18.02
C LEU A 333 21.21 -6.99 18.71
N THR A 334 22.45 -6.85 18.19
CA THR A 334 23.58 -6.34 19.03
C THR A 334 24.83 -5.64 18.41
N SER A 335 24.96 -5.32 17.12
CA SER A 335 26.24 -4.74 16.58
C SER A 335 26.49 -3.24 16.89
N ILE A 336 27.76 -2.81 16.91
CA ILE A 336 28.25 -1.43 17.20
C ILE A 336 29.02 -0.76 16.05
N SER A 337 29.10 -1.38 14.86
CA SER A 337 29.85 -0.86 13.70
C SER A 337 28.94 -0.19 12.64
N PRO A 338 29.40 0.81 11.87
CA PRO A 338 28.64 1.42 10.77
C PRO A 338 28.39 0.41 9.65
N GLN A 339 27.14 0.30 9.19
CA GLN A 339 26.71 -0.58 8.11
C GLN A 339 26.23 0.30 6.93
N HIS A 340 26.28 -0.16 5.68
CA HIS A 340 25.94 0.65 4.48
C HIS A 340 24.90 -0.06 3.59
N GLY A 341 23.62 0.34 3.55
CA GLY A 341 22.68 -0.07 2.48
C GLY A 341 22.30 -1.56 2.34
N PHE A 342 22.17 -2.32 3.45
CA PHE A 342 22.13 -3.79 3.39
C PHE A 342 20.85 -4.51 3.91
N PHE A 343 19.66 -3.89 4.01
CA PHE A 343 18.48 -4.49 4.68
C PHE A 343 17.25 -4.71 3.77
N GLY A 344 16.49 -5.77 4.03
CA GLY A 344 15.21 -6.07 3.36
C GLY A 344 14.03 -5.26 3.93
N SER A 345 12.97 -5.08 3.14
CA SER A 345 11.75 -4.38 3.57
C SER A 345 10.79 -5.31 4.34
N ASN A 346 9.96 -4.72 5.21
CA ASN A 346 8.80 -5.43 5.77
C ASN A 346 7.81 -5.71 4.65
N GLY A 347 7.18 -6.89 4.71
CA GLY A 347 6.06 -7.22 3.84
C GLY A 347 4.86 -6.32 4.11
N ASN A 348 4.09 -6.05 3.07
CA ASN A 348 2.85 -5.31 3.17
C ASN A 348 1.75 -6.17 3.80
N GLY A 349 0.77 -5.53 4.41
CA GLY A 349 -0.47 -6.19 4.81
C GLY A 349 -1.31 -6.57 3.60
N GLY A 350 -1.94 -7.75 3.65
CA GLY A 350 -2.84 -8.22 2.60
C GLY A 350 -4.17 -7.47 2.60
N PRO A 351 -4.87 -7.36 1.46
CA PRO A 351 -6.18 -6.71 1.41
C PRO A 351 -7.24 -7.52 2.15
N GLY A 352 -8.24 -6.84 2.72
CA GLY A 352 -9.43 -7.45 3.28
C GLY A 352 -10.35 -8.00 2.19
N GLY A 353 -11.08 -9.07 2.51
CA GLY A 353 -12.03 -9.71 1.60
C GLY A 353 -13.35 -8.96 1.52
N ASP A 354 -14.02 -9.04 0.37
CA ASP A 354 -15.32 -8.41 0.15
C ASP A 354 -16.45 -9.12 0.91
N GLY A 355 -17.48 -8.36 1.31
CA GLY A 355 -18.71 -8.90 1.86
C GLY A 355 -19.64 -9.47 0.78
N GLY A 356 -20.37 -10.55 1.10
CA GLY A 356 -21.33 -11.16 0.18
C GLY A 356 -22.63 -10.37 0.04
N GLY A 357 -23.28 -10.42 -1.11
CA GLY A 357 -24.58 -9.76 -1.31
C GLY A 357 -25.73 -10.43 -0.54
N GLY A 358 -26.72 -9.65 -0.11
CA GLY A 358 -27.96 -10.18 0.46
C GLY A 358 -28.89 -10.76 -0.61
N GLY A 359 -29.70 -11.76 -0.24
CA GLY A 359 -30.64 -12.39 -1.16
C GLY A 359 -31.87 -11.53 -1.46
N VAL A 360 -32.58 -11.83 -2.54
CA VAL A 360 -33.85 -11.15 -2.91
C VAL A 360 -35.02 -11.74 -2.12
N GLY A 361 -35.88 -10.89 -1.56
CA GLY A 361 -37.08 -11.29 -0.81
C GLY A 361 -38.12 -11.98 -1.70
N GLY A 362 -38.85 -12.93 -1.13
CA GLY A 362 -39.85 -13.70 -1.86
C GLY A 362 -41.12 -12.90 -2.20
N THR A 363 -41.81 -13.24 -3.29
CA THR A 363 -43.09 -12.59 -3.63
C THR A 363 -44.22 -13.05 -2.71
N GLY A 364 -45.20 -12.18 -2.42
CA GLY A 364 -46.41 -12.54 -1.68
C GLY A 364 -47.28 -13.57 -2.42
N GLY A 365 -48.04 -14.35 -1.66
CA GLY A 365 -48.95 -15.37 -2.21
C GLY A 365 -50.04 -14.79 -3.11
N THR A 366 -50.34 -15.46 -4.22
CA THR A 366 -51.41 -15.07 -5.14
C THR A 366 -52.77 -15.49 -4.60
N GLY A 367 -53.70 -14.55 -4.46
CA GLY A 367 -55.06 -14.84 -3.97
C GLY A 367 -55.91 -15.54 -5.02
N SER A 368 -56.35 -16.78 -4.75
CA SER A 368 -57.44 -17.41 -5.51
C SER A 368 -58.77 -17.08 -4.83
N SER A 369 -59.29 -15.88 -5.08
CA SER A 369 -60.60 -15.37 -4.60
C SER A 369 -60.68 -14.82 -3.16
N SER A 370 -59.57 -14.67 -2.43
CA SER A 370 -59.47 -13.87 -1.18
C SER A 370 -58.05 -13.30 -1.00
N VAL A 371 -57.87 -12.42 0.01
CA VAL A 371 -56.65 -11.67 0.38
C VAL A 371 -55.34 -12.41 0.07
N GLY A 372 -54.45 -11.80 -0.71
CA GLY A 372 -53.09 -12.30 -0.97
C GLY A 372 -52.09 -11.94 0.13
N GLY A 373 -50.78 -12.10 -0.07
CA GLY A 373 -49.74 -11.71 0.90
C GLY A 373 -48.86 -10.51 0.52
N ALA A 374 -48.17 -9.95 1.52
CA ALA A 374 -47.11 -8.94 1.33
C ALA A 374 -45.83 -9.55 0.77
N GLY A 375 -44.95 -8.74 0.20
CA GLY A 375 -43.63 -9.18 -0.25
C GLY A 375 -42.67 -9.43 0.92
N GLY A 376 -41.76 -10.38 0.76
CA GLY A 376 -40.71 -10.70 1.72
C GLY A 376 -39.58 -9.67 1.73
N THR A 377 -38.89 -9.53 2.84
CA THR A 377 -37.76 -8.60 2.96
C THR A 377 -36.53 -9.13 2.21
N GLY A 378 -35.78 -8.24 1.57
CA GLY A 378 -34.46 -8.55 1.05
C GLY A 378 -33.47 -8.80 2.19
N GLY A 379 -32.43 -9.58 1.92
CA GLY A 379 -31.38 -9.89 2.89
C GLY A 379 -30.37 -8.75 2.99
N ASN A 380 -29.72 -8.61 4.14
CA ASN A 380 -28.67 -7.60 4.29
C ASN A 380 -27.39 -8.06 3.60
N GLY A 381 -26.61 -7.12 3.07
CA GLY A 381 -25.27 -7.38 2.59
C GLY A 381 -24.31 -7.68 3.73
N GLY A 382 -23.31 -8.53 3.47
CA GLY A 382 -22.27 -8.87 4.42
C GLY A 382 -21.28 -7.71 4.60
N SER A 383 -20.72 -7.60 5.81
CA SER A 383 -19.60 -6.70 6.06
C SER A 383 -18.35 -7.18 5.34
N ALA A 384 -17.50 -6.27 4.90
CA ALA A 384 -16.17 -6.63 4.40
C ALA A 384 -15.19 -6.94 5.54
N GLY A 385 -14.08 -7.59 5.20
CA GLY A 385 -12.94 -7.77 6.07
C GLY A 385 -12.02 -6.55 6.06
N ALA A 386 -11.30 -6.33 7.16
CA ALA A 386 -10.31 -5.27 7.23
C ALA A 386 -9.01 -5.67 6.50
N GLY A 387 -8.24 -4.67 6.11
CA GLY A 387 -6.90 -4.85 5.59
C GLY A 387 -5.93 -5.38 6.67
N GLY A 388 -4.97 -6.18 6.24
CA GLY A 388 -3.91 -6.70 7.09
C GLY A 388 -2.94 -5.62 7.54
N ALA A 389 -2.33 -5.81 8.70
CA ALA A 389 -1.19 -5.00 9.12
C ALA A 389 0.07 -5.46 8.36
N PRO A 390 1.05 -4.57 8.13
CA PRO A 390 2.35 -4.93 7.60
C PRO A 390 3.17 -5.74 8.61
N GLY A 391 4.30 -6.28 8.15
CA GLY A 391 5.27 -6.94 9.02
C GLY A 391 5.85 -6.00 10.08
N ASN A 392 6.09 -6.53 11.28
CA ASN A 392 6.63 -5.81 12.44
C ASN A 392 8.17 -5.89 12.50
N GLY A 393 8.84 -5.26 11.53
CA GLY A 393 10.31 -5.12 11.57
C GLY A 393 10.74 -3.86 12.33
N PHE A 394 11.64 -4.03 13.30
CA PHE A 394 12.06 -3.00 14.26
C PHE A 394 13.32 -2.21 13.88
N GLN A 395 14.01 -2.49 12.76
CA GLN A 395 15.32 -1.87 12.48
C GLN A 395 15.63 -1.66 10.99
N SER A 396 16.47 -0.66 10.76
CA SER A 396 16.46 0.25 9.62
C SER A 396 17.72 0.23 8.75
N ALA A 397 17.60 0.76 7.52
CA ALA A 397 18.69 0.85 6.56
C ALA A 397 19.43 2.20 6.63
N PRO A 398 20.78 2.22 6.57
CA PRO A 398 21.54 3.45 6.37
C PRO A 398 21.44 3.90 4.91
N GLY A 399 21.01 5.15 4.72
CA GLY A 399 20.93 5.80 3.42
C GLY A 399 22.28 5.77 2.69
N SER A 400 22.28 5.22 1.49
CA SER A 400 23.32 5.49 0.48
C SER A 400 22.71 6.42 -0.57
N GLU A 401 23.53 7.28 -1.17
CA GLU A 401 23.19 8.43 -2.03
C GLU A 401 22.48 8.08 -3.37
N GLY A 402 21.59 7.08 -3.42
CA GLY A 402 20.90 6.74 -4.66
C GLY A 402 19.81 5.67 -4.65
N LEU A 403 19.37 5.13 -3.49
CA LEU A 403 18.24 4.17 -3.43
C LEU A 403 17.26 4.52 -2.30
N PRO A 404 15.95 4.30 -2.48
CA PRO A 404 14.95 4.51 -1.42
C PRO A 404 15.31 3.71 -0.17
N VAL A 405 15.36 4.40 0.98
CA VAL A 405 15.53 3.80 2.31
C VAL A 405 14.35 2.86 2.62
N GLY A 406 14.60 1.76 3.33
CA GLY A 406 13.59 0.76 3.67
C GLY A 406 12.34 1.41 4.25
N THR A 407 11.20 1.16 3.61
CA THR A 407 9.90 1.63 4.09
C THR A 407 9.35 0.60 5.08
N GLY A 408 8.75 1.08 6.17
CA GLY A 408 7.75 0.28 6.88
C GLY A 408 6.74 -0.27 5.86
N GLY A 409 6.30 -1.52 6.03
CA GLY A 409 5.34 -2.11 5.10
C GLY A 409 4.05 -1.28 5.09
N ASN A 410 3.38 -1.23 3.94
CA ASN A 410 2.08 -0.57 3.85
C ASN A 410 1.00 -1.44 4.49
N GLY A 411 0.01 -0.80 5.10
CA GLY A 411 -1.20 -1.48 5.51
C GLY A 411 -2.06 -1.92 4.33
N GLY A 412 -2.73 -3.07 4.47
CA GLY A 412 -3.64 -3.59 3.45
C GLY A 412 -4.90 -2.72 3.32
N THR A 413 -5.52 -2.70 2.15
CA THR A 413 -6.81 -2.03 1.96
C THR A 413 -7.93 -2.84 2.60
N GLY A 414 -8.96 -2.18 3.14
CA GLY A 414 -10.19 -2.83 3.56
C GLY A 414 -11.03 -3.30 2.37
N GLY A 415 -11.78 -4.39 2.56
CA GLY A 415 -12.66 -4.95 1.52
C GLY A 415 -13.93 -4.12 1.26
N GLY A 416 -14.56 -4.30 0.10
CA GLY A 416 -15.85 -3.71 -0.23
C GLY A 416 -17.02 -4.50 0.39
N ALA A 417 -17.99 -3.80 0.99
CA ALA A 417 -19.13 -4.48 1.60
C ALA A 417 -20.15 -4.98 0.58
N GLY A 418 -20.89 -6.02 0.95
CA GLY A 418 -21.96 -6.56 0.13
C GLY A 418 -23.16 -5.63 0.02
N ALA A 419 -23.83 -5.63 -1.13
CA ALA A 419 -25.11 -4.94 -1.30
C ALA A 419 -26.25 -5.67 -0.58
N GLY A 420 -27.22 -4.92 -0.07
CA GLY A 420 -28.49 -5.48 0.39
C GLY A 420 -29.34 -5.98 -0.78
N GLY A 421 -30.09 -7.05 -0.58
CA GLY A 421 -30.97 -7.61 -1.58
C GLY A 421 -32.30 -6.87 -1.70
N ASP A 422 -32.95 -6.98 -2.85
CA ASP A 422 -34.24 -6.32 -3.10
C ASP A 422 -35.37 -6.98 -2.31
N GLY A 423 -36.37 -6.18 -1.91
CA GLY A 423 -37.62 -6.67 -1.34
C GLY A 423 -38.50 -7.35 -2.40
N GLY A 424 -39.26 -8.35 -1.97
CA GLY A 424 -40.17 -9.09 -2.83
C GLY A 424 -41.44 -8.30 -3.19
N GLN A 425 -42.09 -8.67 -4.29
CA GLN A 425 -43.35 -8.06 -4.73
C GLN A 425 -44.51 -8.45 -3.80
N GLY A 426 -45.37 -7.49 -3.45
CA GLY A 426 -46.65 -7.73 -2.79
C GLY A 426 -47.75 -8.13 -3.77
N SER A 427 -48.71 -8.94 -3.31
CA SER A 427 -49.94 -9.24 -4.06
C SER A 427 -50.96 -8.11 -3.97
N SER A 428 -52.04 -8.16 -4.77
CA SER A 428 -53.09 -7.13 -4.76
C SER A 428 -53.62 -6.85 -3.34
N GLY A 429 -53.60 -5.58 -2.94
CA GLY A 429 -53.97 -5.11 -1.61
C GLY A 429 -52.85 -5.16 -0.57
N PHE A 430 -51.66 -5.64 -0.92
CA PHE A 430 -50.53 -5.79 0.01
C PHE A 430 -49.26 -5.09 -0.46
N THR A 431 -48.53 -4.58 0.51
CA THR A 431 -47.30 -3.83 0.27
C THR A 431 -46.17 -4.73 -0.21
N GLY A 432 -45.27 -4.15 -1.00
CA GLY A 432 -44.00 -4.79 -1.31
C GLY A 432 -43.11 -4.93 -0.07
N GLY A 433 -42.17 -5.86 -0.13
CA GLY A 433 -41.21 -6.10 0.95
C GLY A 433 -40.16 -5.00 1.04
N THR A 434 -39.53 -4.85 2.20
CA THR A 434 -38.43 -3.88 2.36
C THR A 434 -37.15 -4.41 1.68
N GLY A 435 -36.35 -3.52 1.10
CA GLY A 435 -34.99 -3.84 0.67
C GLY A 435 -34.07 -4.07 1.87
N GLY A 436 -33.09 -4.95 1.72
CA GLY A 436 -32.07 -5.21 2.74
C GLY A 436 -31.05 -4.08 2.84
N SER A 437 -30.44 -3.88 4.01
CA SER A 437 -29.38 -2.88 4.15
C SER A 437 -28.09 -3.33 3.49
N GLY A 438 -27.29 -2.38 2.99
CA GLY A 438 -25.92 -2.65 2.58
C GLY A 438 -25.00 -2.96 3.77
N GLY A 439 -23.93 -3.69 3.52
CA GLY A 439 -22.93 -4.05 4.52
C GLY A 439 -21.99 -2.89 4.88
N LEU A 440 -21.27 -3.04 6.00
CA LEU A 440 -20.19 -2.13 6.40
C LEU A 440 -18.92 -2.42 5.60
N GLY A 441 -18.30 -1.38 5.03
CA GLY A 441 -16.99 -1.48 4.38
C GLY A 441 -15.87 -1.82 5.36
N GLY A 442 -14.84 -2.54 4.92
CA GLY A 442 -13.74 -2.94 5.79
C GLY A 442 -12.81 -1.78 6.11
N ASP A 443 -12.26 -1.70 7.31
CA ASP A 443 -11.24 -0.71 7.63
C ASP A 443 -9.91 -1.04 6.95
N GLY A 444 -9.09 -0.04 6.68
CA GLY A 444 -7.71 -0.25 6.24
C GLY A 444 -6.83 -0.83 7.35
N GLY A 445 -5.70 -1.44 6.98
CA GLY A 445 -4.65 -1.84 7.90
C GLY A 445 -3.72 -0.68 8.25
N ALA A 446 -3.22 -0.58 9.47
CA ALA A 446 -2.26 0.47 9.85
C ALA A 446 -0.94 0.37 9.07
N GLY A 447 -0.29 1.50 8.79
CA GLY A 447 1.06 1.52 8.23
C GLY A 447 2.12 1.13 9.25
N GLY A 448 3.22 0.55 8.80
CA GLY A 448 4.28 0.06 9.70
C GLY A 448 5.15 1.20 10.23
N ASP A 449 5.30 1.32 11.54
CA ASP A 449 6.23 2.27 12.14
C ASP A 449 7.69 1.91 11.81
N ALA A 450 8.50 2.94 11.52
CA ALA A 450 9.93 2.82 11.29
C ALA A 450 10.75 3.00 12.59
N SER A 451 10.23 2.54 13.73
CA SER A 451 10.82 2.78 15.05
C SER A 451 12.05 1.89 15.34
N GLY A 452 13.21 2.24 14.75
CA GLY A 452 14.51 1.61 15.01
C GLY A 452 15.54 2.62 15.54
N SER A 453 16.21 2.31 16.65
CA SER A 453 17.04 3.26 17.43
C SER A 453 18.56 3.05 17.30
N THR A 454 19.08 2.68 16.13
CA THR A 454 20.50 2.27 16.03
C THR A 454 21.24 2.94 14.87
N PHE A 455 22.34 3.61 15.21
CA PHE A 455 23.42 4.20 14.40
C PHE A 455 23.18 4.39 12.89
N ASN A 456 22.40 5.41 12.50
CA ASN A 456 22.20 5.76 11.09
C ASN A 456 22.39 7.26 10.80
N SER A 457 22.89 7.56 9.61
CA SER A 457 22.86 8.90 9.00
C SER A 457 21.47 9.26 8.51
N GLN A 458 20.58 8.29 8.26
CA GLN A 458 19.20 8.55 7.85
C GLN A 458 18.22 7.63 8.56
N GLY A 459 17.05 8.16 8.96
CA GLY A 459 15.95 7.37 9.48
C GLY A 459 15.12 6.72 8.39
N ASP A 460 14.45 5.60 8.72
CA ASP A 460 13.56 4.87 7.80
C ASP A 460 12.21 5.57 7.63
N ASN A 461 11.61 5.42 6.45
CA ASN A 461 10.26 5.96 6.23
C ASN A 461 9.20 5.04 6.85
N GLY A 462 8.22 5.60 7.54
CA GLY A 462 7.04 4.88 8.00
C GLY A 462 6.19 4.43 6.82
N GLY A 463 5.52 3.28 6.98
CA GLY A 463 4.62 2.72 5.98
C GLY A 463 3.31 3.50 5.88
N ASN A 464 2.70 3.50 4.69
CA ASN A 464 1.40 4.13 4.50
C ASN A 464 0.29 3.32 5.19
N GLY A 465 -0.72 4.01 5.70
CA GLY A 465 -1.96 3.39 6.15
C GLY A 465 -2.79 2.90 4.97
N GLY A 466 -3.45 1.76 5.15
CA GLY A 466 -4.37 1.18 4.17
C GLY A 466 -5.64 2.01 4.05
N ALA A 467 -6.18 2.11 2.83
CA ALA A 467 -7.48 2.73 2.61
C ALA A 467 -8.61 1.85 3.15
N GLY A 468 -9.69 2.47 3.62
CA GLY A 468 -10.94 1.78 3.93
C GLY A 468 -11.66 1.31 2.67
N GLY A 469 -12.50 0.30 2.80
CA GLY A 469 -13.32 -0.27 1.73
C GLY A 469 -14.73 0.31 1.69
N SER A 470 -15.35 0.30 0.51
CA SER A 470 -16.65 0.96 0.29
C SER A 470 -17.80 0.31 1.06
N GLY A 471 -18.74 1.13 1.52
CA GLY A 471 -20.00 0.65 2.08
C GLY A 471 -20.92 0.03 1.03
N GLY A 472 -21.71 -0.96 1.44
CA GLY A 472 -22.61 -1.68 0.56
C GLY A 472 -23.83 -0.83 0.19
N ALA A 473 -24.33 -0.97 -1.05
CA ALA A 473 -25.59 -0.33 -1.42
C ALA A 473 -26.78 -0.97 -0.68
N GLY A 474 -27.78 -0.17 -0.31
CA GLY A 474 -29.07 -0.68 0.15
C GLY A 474 -29.87 -1.29 -1.00
N GLY A 475 -30.57 -2.38 -0.74
CA GLY A 475 -31.45 -3.04 -1.70
C GLY A 475 -32.70 -2.22 -2.00
N LYS A 476 -33.32 -2.42 -3.15
CA LYS A 476 -34.56 -1.72 -3.50
C LYS A 476 -35.73 -2.29 -2.72
N GLY A 477 -36.72 -1.46 -2.41
CA GLY A 477 -38.01 -1.94 -1.93
C GLY A 477 -38.75 -2.72 -3.01
N GLY A 478 -39.53 -3.72 -2.61
CA GLY A 478 -40.36 -4.51 -3.51
C GLY A 478 -41.56 -3.72 -4.01
N THR A 479 -42.07 -4.07 -5.20
CA THR A 479 -43.27 -3.43 -5.76
C THR A 479 -44.52 -3.80 -4.96
N GLY A 480 -45.42 -2.83 -4.76
CA GLY A 480 -46.74 -3.08 -4.17
C GLY A 480 -47.67 -3.78 -5.16
N GLY A 481 -48.61 -4.58 -4.66
CA GLY A 481 -49.70 -5.07 -5.51
C GLY A 481 -50.75 -4.01 -5.76
N ALA A 482 -51.66 -4.25 -6.72
CA ALA A 482 -52.75 -3.33 -7.03
C ALA A 482 -53.50 -2.89 -5.77
N GLY A 483 -53.67 -1.58 -5.57
CA GLY A 483 -54.30 -0.97 -4.38
C GLY A 483 -53.38 -0.80 -3.16
N ALA A 484 -52.09 -1.12 -3.25
CA ALA A 484 -51.15 -1.04 -2.13
C ALA A 484 -49.81 -0.40 -2.49
N GLY A 485 -49.11 0.09 -1.47
CA GLY A 485 -47.86 0.82 -1.64
C GLY A 485 -46.65 -0.08 -1.88
N GLY A 486 -45.60 0.48 -2.48
CA GLY A 486 -44.29 -0.17 -2.57
C GLY A 486 -43.60 -0.30 -1.20
N GLY A 487 -42.72 -1.29 -1.07
CA GLY A 487 -41.89 -1.46 0.12
C GLY A 487 -40.80 -0.39 0.23
N THR A 488 -40.27 -0.17 1.44
CA THR A 488 -39.18 0.79 1.63
C THR A 488 -37.86 0.26 1.06
N GLY A 489 -37.02 1.14 0.56
CA GLY A 489 -35.64 0.82 0.21
C GLY A 489 -34.80 0.51 1.44
N GLY A 490 -33.74 -0.28 1.25
CA GLY A 490 -32.77 -0.61 2.27
C GLY A 490 -31.79 0.54 2.54
N ASN A 491 -31.28 0.59 3.76
CA ASN A 491 -30.30 1.61 4.14
C ASN A 491 -28.95 1.36 3.45
N ALA A 492 -28.24 2.43 3.15
CA ALA A 492 -26.85 2.37 2.73
C ALA A 492 -25.97 1.78 3.85
N GLY A 493 -24.91 1.09 3.46
CA GLY A 493 -23.81 0.71 4.33
C GLY A 493 -22.83 1.85 4.53
N GLN A 494 -22.23 1.93 5.72
CA GLN A 494 -21.15 2.89 5.99
C GLN A 494 -19.87 2.47 5.24
N GLY A 495 -19.09 3.45 4.81
CA GLY A 495 -17.73 3.19 4.30
C GLY A 495 -16.77 2.87 5.43
N GLY A 496 -15.75 2.07 5.15
CA GLY A 496 -14.71 1.72 6.11
C GLY A 496 -13.74 2.87 6.35
N ASP A 497 -13.17 2.92 7.55
CA ASP A 497 -12.18 3.93 7.92
C ASP A 497 -10.84 3.63 7.25
N GLY A 498 -10.16 4.68 6.82
CA GLY A 498 -8.76 4.62 6.42
C GLY A 498 -7.86 4.55 7.66
N ALA A 499 -6.77 3.81 7.57
CA ALA A 499 -5.92 3.57 8.71
C ALA A 499 -4.83 4.61 8.89
N ASN A 500 -4.35 4.79 10.11
CA ASN A 500 -3.20 5.64 10.38
C ASN A 500 -1.95 5.07 9.71
N ALA A 501 -1.08 5.97 9.27
CA ALA A 501 0.24 5.60 8.79
C ALA A 501 1.21 5.31 9.94
N GLY A 502 2.33 4.69 9.59
CA GLY A 502 3.47 4.53 10.47
C GLY A 502 4.32 5.80 10.55
N ASN A 503 4.94 6.03 11.69
CA ASN A 503 5.89 7.11 11.93
C ASN A 503 7.24 6.80 11.29
N GLY A 504 7.96 7.86 10.88
CA GLY A 504 9.33 7.76 10.42
C GLY A 504 10.32 7.52 11.56
N GLY A 505 11.43 6.86 11.23
CA GLY A 505 12.50 6.52 12.17
C GLY A 505 13.43 7.69 12.47
N ALA A 506 14.00 7.72 13.67
CA ALA A 506 14.99 8.73 14.03
C ALA A 506 16.37 8.42 13.43
N ALA A 507 17.07 9.44 12.95
CA ALA A 507 18.50 9.36 12.70
C ALA A 507 19.29 9.56 14.01
N THR A 508 20.44 8.91 14.13
CA THR A 508 21.19 8.84 15.40
C THR A 508 22.66 9.25 15.28
N LEU A 509 23.19 9.41 14.06
CA LEU A 509 24.55 9.94 13.82
C LEU A 509 24.56 11.47 13.80
N GLY A 510 25.67 12.07 14.23
CA GLY A 510 25.95 13.50 14.03
C GLY A 510 26.81 13.72 12.78
N GLY A 511 26.45 14.68 11.92
CA GLY A 511 27.18 15.01 10.70
C GLY A 511 26.33 15.76 9.67
N THR A 512 26.95 16.19 8.57
CA THR A 512 26.27 16.77 7.40
C THR A 512 25.45 15.70 6.66
N GLY A 513 24.25 16.02 6.18
CA GLY A 513 23.42 15.10 5.39
C GLY A 513 22.55 14.13 6.20
N VAL A 514 22.37 14.38 7.51
CA VAL A 514 21.62 13.48 8.39
C VAL A 514 20.14 13.86 8.41
N ASN A 515 19.23 12.95 8.03
CA ASN A 515 17.79 13.23 7.98
C ASN A 515 16.98 12.18 8.75
N GLY A 516 15.99 12.62 9.53
CA GLY A 516 14.97 11.71 10.04
C GLY A 516 14.20 11.06 8.90
N GLY A 517 13.64 9.89 9.16
CA GLY A 517 12.81 9.17 8.21
C GLY A 517 11.43 9.81 8.09
N GLN A 518 10.81 9.74 6.93
CA GLN A 518 9.51 10.36 6.68
C GLN A 518 8.39 9.57 7.35
N GLY A 519 7.36 10.25 7.85
CA GLY A 519 6.13 9.59 8.25
C GLY A 519 5.36 9.10 7.03
N GLY A 520 4.69 7.95 7.16
CA GLY A 520 3.81 7.44 6.12
C GLY A 520 2.56 8.30 5.93
N THR A 521 1.91 8.19 4.79
CA THR A 521 0.61 8.82 4.55
C THR A 521 -0.53 7.99 5.13
N GLY A 522 -1.52 8.65 5.75
CA GLY A 522 -2.70 7.99 6.29
C GLY A 522 -3.62 7.50 5.18
N GLY A 523 -4.26 6.36 5.39
CA GLY A 523 -5.18 5.77 4.43
C GLY A 523 -6.45 6.60 4.26
N HIS A 524 -6.99 6.63 3.05
CA HIS A 524 -8.26 7.30 2.78
C HIS A 524 -9.44 6.51 3.36
N GLY A 525 -10.41 7.20 3.94
CA GLY A 525 -11.70 6.63 4.30
C GLY A 525 -12.55 6.40 3.06
N ALA A 526 -13.39 5.38 3.09
CA ALA A 526 -14.18 4.99 1.94
C ALA A 526 -15.56 5.65 1.90
N ASN A 527 -16.13 5.75 0.71
CA ASN A 527 -17.50 6.24 0.55
C ASN A 527 -18.51 5.26 1.16
N ALA A 528 -19.60 5.80 1.71
CA ALA A 528 -20.80 5.05 2.03
C ALA A 528 -21.44 4.49 0.76
N GLY A 529 -22.22 3.42 0.92
CA GLY A 529 -23.01 2.86 -0.17
C GLY A 529 -24.16 3.77 -0.60
N ALA A 530 -24.75 3.47 -1.75
CA ALA A 530 -25.95 4.16 -2.20
C ALA A 530 -27.17 3.74 -1.36
N VAL A 531 -28.12 4.66 -1.17
CA VAL A 531 -29.42 4.33 -0.56
C VAL A 531 -30.24 3.44 -1.49
N GLY A 532 -30.96 2.48 -0.92
CA GLY A 532 -31.93 1.70 -1.67
C GLY A 532 -33.12 2.57 -2.10
N THR A 533 -33.54 2.47 -3.36
CA THR A 533 -34.76 3.15 -3.79
C THR A 533 -35.99 2.45 -3.23
N GLY A 534 -37.05 3.20 -2.90
CA GLY A 534 -38.33 2.59 -2.56
C GLY A 534 -38.92 1.81 -3.74
N GLY A 535 -39.78 0.85 -3.42
CA GLY A 535 -40.45 0.02 -4.41
C GLY A 535 -41.51 0.78 -5.19
N GLY A 536 -41.77 0.34 -6.42
CA GLY A 536 -42.85 0.89 -7.24
C GLY A 536 -44.22 0.68 -6.61
N ALA A 537 -45.12 1.65 -6.80
CA ALA A 537 -46.51 1.52 -6.40
C ALA A 537 -47.24 0.44 -7.22
N GLY A 538 -48.19 -0.26 -6.60
CA GLY A 538 -49.23 -0.92 -7.36
C GLY A 538 -50.22 0.10 -7.93
N THR A 539 -51.04 -0.31 -8.90
CA THR A 539 -52.10 0.55 -9.46
C THR A 539 -53.03 1.05 -8.33
N GLY A 540 -53.09 2.37 -8.13
CA GLY A 540 -53.87 2.99 -7.04
C GLY A 540 -53.18 3.03 -5.67
N GLY A 541 -51.91 2.60 -5.56
CA GLY A 541 -51.09 2.73 -4.36
C GLY A 541 -50.04 3.85 -4.47
N SER A 542 -49.27 4.07 -3.39
CA SER A 542 -48.13 5.00 -3.36
C SER A 542 -46.79 4.30 -3.54
N GLY A 543 -45.77 5.01 -4.06
CA GLY A 543 -44.41 4.47 -4.08
C GLY A 543 -43.88 4.26 -2.66
N GLY A 544 -42.95 3.31 -2.50
CA GLY A 544 -42.23 3.13 -1.25
C GLY A 544 -41.25 4.28 -0.99
N ALA A 545 -40.94 4.53 0.28
CA ALA A 545 -39.87 5.47 0.64
C ALA A 545 -38.49 4.87 0.30
N GLY A 546 -37.52 5.71 -0.04
CA GLY A 546 -36.11 5.30 -0.12
C GLY A 546 -35.55 4.94 1.26
N GLY A 547 -34.44 4.20 1.27
CA GLY A 547 -33.70 3.91 2.48
C GLY A 547 -32.96 5.14 3.03
N HIS A 548 -32.50 5.04 4.26
CA HIS A 548 -31.64 6.04 4.86
C HIS A 548 -30.21 5.88 4.38
N GLY A 549 -29.50 6.99 4.26
CA GLY A 549 -28.09 6.96 3.90
C GLY A 549 -27.18 6.84 5.11
N ALA A 550 -25.89 6.75 4.84
CA ALA A 550 -24.88 6.38 5.82
C ALA A 550 -23.67 7.30 5.75
N ASN A 551 -22.86 7.29 6.81
CA ASN A 551 -21.62 8.04 6.84
C ASN A 551 -20.55 7.35 5.99
N GLY A 552 -19.73 8.15 5.32
CA GLY A 552 -18.46 7.66 4.78
C GLY A 552 -17.47 7.40 5.92
N GLY A 553 -16.47 6.58 5.66
CA GLY A 553 -15.39 6.31 6.61
C GLY A 553 -14.49 7.51 6.78
N SER A 554 -13.96 7.69 7.98
CA SER A 554 -12.94 8.68 8.29
C SER A 554 -11.60 8.30 7.63
N GLY A 555 -10.79 9.29 7.26
CA GLY A 555 -9.43 9.06 6.83
C GLY A 555 -8.50 8.84 8.02
N GLY A 556 -7.41 8.13 7.80
CA GLY A 556 -6.38 7.89 8.80
C GLY A 556 -5.43 9.07 8.95
N ASN A 557 -4.84 9.23 10.13
CA ASN A 557 -3.82 10.24 10.37
C ASN A 557 -2.52 9.89 9.62
N GLY A 558 -1.81 10.90 9.14
CA GLY A 558 -0.45 10.73 8.65
C GLY A 558 0.51 10.44 9.80
N GLY A 559 1.58 9.70 9.51
CA GLY A 559 2.64 9.41 10.46
C GLY A 559 3.51 10.64 10.71
N THR A 560 4.08 10.76 11.90
CA THR A 560 5.05 11.82 12.18
C THR A 560 6.39 11.46 11.55
N GLY A 561 7.10 12.44 11.01
CA GLY A 561 8.49 12.25 10.62
C GLY A 561 9.38 11.98 11.85
N GLY A 562 10.43 11.20 11.65
CA GLY A 562 11.42 10.92 12.69
C GLY A 562 12.35 12.09 12.94
N SER A 563 13.03 12.15 14.08
CA SER A 563 13.98 13.24 14.35
C SER A 563 15.28 13.07 13.55
N GLY A 564 15.86 14.16 13.08
CA GLY A 564 17.26 14.19 12.63
C GLY A 564 18.22 13.97 13.81
N GLY A 565 19.46 13.58 13.53
CA GLY A 565 20.51 13.51 14.56
C GLY A 565 20.87 14.90 15.11
N THR A 566 21.99 15.00 15.85
CA THR A 566 22.40 16.27 16.52
C THR A 566 22.72 17.44 15.59
N VAL A 567 22.87 17.20 14.28
CA VAL A 567 23.10 18.24 13.25
C VAL A 567 22.26 17.94 11.99
N GLY A 568 21.11 17.29 12.15
CA GLY A 568 20.27 16.81 11.06
C GLY A 568 18.83 17.32 11.13
N SER A 569 18.14 17.34 9.99
CA SER A 569 16.73 17.74 9.95
C SER A 569 15.79 16.58 10.29
N PRO A 570 14.62 16.83 10.91
CA PRO A 570 13.58 15.83 11.02
C PRO A 570 13.19 15.25 9.66
N GLY A 571 12.58 14.08 9.63
CA GLY A 571 11.86 13.62 8.45
C GLY A 571 10.56 14.40 8.31
N THR A 572 10.02 14.40 7.10
CA THR A 572 8.74 15.05 6.85
C THR A 572 7.60 14.24 7.43
N ASN A 573 6.57 14.94 7.89
CA ASN A 573 5.34 14.35 8.34
C ASN A 573 4.53 13.83 7.15
N GLY A 574 3.88 12.68 7.31
CA GLY A 574 2.96 12.18 6.31
C GLY A 574 1.63 12.93 6.32
N THR A 575 0.96 12.98 5.16
CA THR A 575 -0.39 13.56 5.08
C THR A 575 -1.42 12.64 5.71
N GLY A 576 -2.42 13.21 6.38
CA GLY A 576 -3.64 12.46 6.71
C GLY A 576 -4.43 12.08 5.46
N GLY A 577 -5.11 10.94 5.51
CA GLY A 577 -6.03 10.49 4.48
C GLY A 577 -7.32 11.30 4.47
N THR A 578 -7.90 11.45 3.29
CA THR A 578 -9.22 12.08 3.14
C THR A 578 -10.31 11.15 3.68
N GLY A 579 -11.35 11.70 4.31
CA GLY A 579 -12.55 10.95 4.63
C GLY A 579 -13.38 10.65 3.38
N GLY A 580 -14.16 9.58 3.42
CA GLY A 580 -15.06 9.20 2.35
C GLY A 580 -16.39 9.95 2.41
N ALA A 581 -17.07 10.07 1.27
CA ALA A 581 -18.37 10.71 1.19
C ALA A 581 -19.47 9.88 1.86
N GLY A 582 -20.35 10.53 2.61
CA GLY A 582 -21.62 9.95 3.08
C GLY A 582 -22.71 9.99 2.01
N THR A 583 -23.83 9.33 2.26
CA THR A 583 -25.01 9.33 1.39
C THR A 583 -26.30 9.63 2.15
N GLY A 584 -27.34 10.12 1.46
CA GLY A 584 -28.68 10.36 2.01
C GLY A 584 -28.82 11.51 3.02
N PRO A 585 -30.04 11.77 3.54
CA PRO A 585 -30.34 12.98 4.34
C PRO A 585 -29.57 13.09 5.66
N ASN A 586 -29.07 11.98 6.19
CA ASN A 586 -28.37 11.89 7.48
C ASN A 586 -26.93 11.38 7.33
N GLY A 587 -26.45 11.11 6.11
CA GLY A 587 -25.08 10.64 5.92
C GLY A 587 -24.12 11.80 5.79
N SER A 588 -23.13 11.82 6.66
CA SER A 588 -22.04 12.78 6.62
C SER A 588 -20.83 12.18 5.91
N ALA A 589 -20.05 13.02 5.24
CA ALA A 589 -18.69 12.63 4.89
C ALA A 589 -17.92 12.28 6.16
N GLY A 590 -17.08 11.25 6.08
CA GLY A 590 -16.12 10.94 7.13
C GLY A 590 -15.18 12.12 7.32
N GLY A 591 -14.68 12.27 8.54
CA GLY A 591 -13.64 13.27 8.81
C GLY A 591 -12.38 12.92 8.02
N ASN A 592 -11.71 13.92 7.46
CA ASN A 592 -10.33 13.73 7.03
C ASN A 592 -9.52 13.34 8.27
N GLY A 593 -8.63 12.36 8.12
CA GLY A 593 -7.62 12.10 9.13
C GLY A 593 -6.81 13.36 9.33
N THR A 594 -6.29 13.55 10.54
CA THR A 594 -5.62 14.78 10.98
C THR A 594 -4.59 15.20 9.94
N PRO A 595 -4.89 16.21 9.10
CA PRO A 595 -3.91 16.75 8.17
C PRO A 595 -2.98 17.57 9.05
N ILE A 596 -1.71 17.20 9.13
CA ILE A 596 -0.86 17.75 10.19
C ILE A 596 -0.58 19.25 9.97
N SER A 597 -0.78 19.83 8.78
CA SER A 597 -1.23 21.22 8.52
C SER A 597 -1.26 21.51 6.99
N GLN A 598 -2.31 22.20 6.52
CA GLN A 598 -2.40 22.68 5.12
C GLN A 598 -1.25 23.62 4.73
N ASN A 599 -1.10 23.81 3.41
CA ASN A 599 -0.13 24.71 2.80
C ASN A 599 -0.08 26.10 3.45
N GLN A 600 1.12 26.68 3.53
CA GLN A 600 1.32 28.04 4.01
C GLN A 600 2.06 28.87 2.97
N THR A 601 1.58 30.09 2.74
CA THR A 601 2.14 30.98 1.71
C THR A 601 2.93 32.10 2.36
N VAL A 602 4.13 32.36 1.85
CA VAL A 602 4.92 33.56 2.14
C VAL A 602 5.20 34.34 0.87
N ALA A 603 5.44 35.64 1.02
CA ALA A 603 5.76 36.51 -0.11
C ALA A 603 7.16 36.20 -0.63
N LEU A 604 7.26 35.90 -1.92
CA LEU A 604 8.51 35.84 -2.65
C LEU A 604 8.74 37.21 -3.30
N THR A 605 9.90 37.83 -3.09
CA THR A 605 10.22 39.13 -3.67
C THR A 605 11.54 39.09 -4.44
N LEU A 606 11.70 39.94 -5.45
CA LEU A 606 12.93 39.99 -6.25
C LEU A 606 13.82 41.14 -5.79
N ALA A 607 14.91 40.83 -5.11
CA ALA A 607 15.97 41.81 -4.83
C ALA A 607 16.68 42.18 -6.14
N GLN A 608 16.82 43.50 -6.38
CA GLN A 608 17.37 44.04 -7.64
C GLN A 608 16.68 43.49 -8.90
N ASN A 609 15.38 43.15 -8.80
CA ASN A 609 14.59 42.52 -9.87
C ASN A 609 15.16 41.21 -10.43
N ARG A 610 16.00 40.50 -9.66
CA ARG A 610 16.70 39.29 -10.15
C ARG A 610 16.82 38.18 -9.12
N PHE A 611 17.06 38.52 -7.86
CA PHE A 611 17.33 37.52 -6.84
C PHE A 611 16.05 37.21 -6.04
N PRO A 612 15.52 35.99 -6.12
CA PRO A 612 14.36 35.60 -5.31
C PRO A 612 14.73 35.57 -3.84
N ILE A 613 14.10 36.42 -3.04
CA ILE A 613 14.30 36.50 -1.60
C ILE A 613 13.00 36.32 -0.83
N VAL A 614 13.14 35.78 0.38
CA VAL A 614 12.13 35.78 1.43
C VAL A 614 12.70 36.43 2.69
N TYR A 615 11.84 36.74 3.65
CA TYR A 615 12.27 37.26 4.95
C TYR A 615 12.15 36.17 6.02
N VAL A 616 13.22 35.99 6.78
CA VAL A 616 13.28 35.05 7.93
C VAL A 616 13.65 35.78 9.23
N SER A 617 13.31 35.20 10.37
CA SER A 617 13.77 35.60 11.69
C SER A 617 14.36 34.39 12.40
N VAL A 618 15.64 34.46 12.74
CA VAL A 618 16.36 33.36 13.40
C VAL A 618 16.40 33.63 14.90
N ASN A 619 15.90 32.69 15.72
CA ASN A 619 15.84 32.80 17.18
C ASN A 619 15.17 34.11 17.68
N GLY A 620 14.14 34.58 16.98
CA GLY A 620 13.46 35.84 17.29
C GLY A 620 14.28 37.11 17.00
N GLY A 621 15.37 36.98 16.22
CA GLY A 621 16.18 38.09 15.72
C GLY A 621 15.43 38.99 14.72
N PRO A 622 16.06 40.10 14.28
CA PRO A 622 15.44 41.02 13.32
C PRO A 622 15.17 40.33 11.97
N PRO A 623 14.15 40.78 11.20
CA PRO A 623 13.88 40.28 9.85
C PRO A 623 15.12 40.35 8.95
N ALA A 624 15.47 39.23 8.32
CA ALA A 624 16.62 39.08 7.44
C ALA A 624 16.17 38.68 6.02
N PRO A 625 16.50 39.47 4.98
CA PRO A 625 16.28 39.07 3.59
C PRO A 625 17.30 38.00 3.15
N VAL A 626 16.82 36.81 2.82
CA VAL A 626 17.64 35.67 2.42
C VAL A 626 17.29 35.22 1.00
N LEU A 627 18.32 34.89 0.20
CA LEU A 627 18.16 34.33 -1.14
C LEU A 627 17.52 32.94 -1.03
N VAL A 628 16.49 32.66 -1.83
CA VAL A 628 15.93 31.31 -1.98
C VAL A 628 16.72 30.59 -3.06
N ASP A 629 17.46 29.56 -2.67
CA ASP A 629 18.43 28.89 -3.53
C ASP A 629 18.13 27.38 -3.59
N THR A 630 17.60 26.88 -4.70
CA THR A 630 17.41 25.43 -4.91
C THR A 630 18.72 24.69 -5.18
N GLY A 631 19.80 25.40 -5.55
CA GLY A 631 21.12 24.85 -5.85
C GLY A 631 21.93 24.45 -4.61
N SER A 632 21.53 24.89 -3.41
CA SER A 632 22.21 24.63 -2.14
C SER A 632 21.24 24.11 -1.07
N SER A 633 21.79 23.69 0.08
CA SER A 633 21.05 23.12 1.21
C SER A 633 21.45 23.81 2.52
N GLY A 634 20.45 24.19 3.31
CA GLY A 634 20.60 24.80 4.64
C GLY A 634 20.67 26.32 4.64
N LEU A 635 20.65 26.92 5.83
CA LEU A 635 20.65 28.38 6.01
C LEU A 635 22.02 28.87 6.46
N VAL A 636 22.70 29.64 5.60
CA VAL A 636 23.89 30.43 5.98
C VAL A 636 23.49 31.88 6.17
N ILE A 637 23.83 32.46 7.32
CA ILE A 637 23.42 33.83 7.66
C ILE A 637 24.48 34.60 8.43
N GLU A 638 24.53 35.91 8.21
CA GLU A 638 25.35 36.82 9.01
C GLU A 638 24.96 36.79 10.50
N GLY A 639 25.94 36.60 11.39
CA GLY A 639 25.69 36.43 12.82
C GLY A 639 25.03 37.61 13.53
N GLN A 640 25.04 38.81 12.93
CA GLN A 640 24.30 39.97 13.47
C GLN A 640 22.77 39.77 13.48
N TYR A 641 22.25 38.82 12.69
CA TYR A 641 20.82 38.48 12.63
C TYR A 641 20.44 37.30 13.56
N VAL A 642 21.41 36.71 14.27
CA VAL A 642 21.22 35.54 15.14
C VAL A 642 21.55 35.91 16.59
N PRO A 643 20.59 36.40 17.39
CA PRO A 643 20.84 36.74 18.78
C PRO A 643 21.11 35.47 19.59
N ASN A 644 22.16 35.50 20.43
CA ASN A 644 22.53 34.44 21.36
C ASN A 644 22.55 33.03 20.70
N PRO A 645 23.43 32.77 19.71
CA PRO A 645 23.44 31.53 18.95
C PRO A 645 23.74 30.27 19.80
N GLY A 646 24.10 30.42 21.08
CA GLY A 646 24.39 29.29 21.94
C GLY A 646 25.69 28.57 21.54
N PRO A 647 25.92 27.34 22.04
CA PRO A 647 27.11 26.57 21.68
C PRO A 647 27.03 26.07 20.23
N SER A 648 28.17 26.12 19.55
CA SER A 648 28.35 25.53 18.22
C SER A 648 28.25 24.00 18.28
N VAL A 649 27.53 23.39 17.35
CA VAL A 649 27.43 21.94 17.18
C VAL A 649 28.32 21.40 16.05
N ALA A 650 28.69 22.25 15.08
CA ALA A 650 29.63 21.93 14.00
C ALA A 650 30.32 23.20 13.44
N THR A 651 31.29 23.05 12.54
CA THR A 651 31.94 24.16 11.82
C THR A 651 32.22 23.76 10.39
N GLY A 652 32.22 24.71 9.46
CA GLY A 652 32.48 24.45 8.04
C GLY A 652 32.86 25.69 7.24
N SER A 653 32.88 25.55 5.91
CA SER A 653 33.16 26.64 4.98
C SER A 653 32.39 26.47 3.68
N VAL A 654 32.03 27.58 3.05
CA VAL A 654 31.33 27.61 1.76
C VAL A 654 31.98 28.59 0.80
N THR A 655 31.97 28.26 -0.49
CA THR A 655 32.38 29.17 -1.56
C THR A 655 31.18 29.58 -2.39
N TYR A 656 30.93 30.89 -2.45
CA TYR A 656 29.99 31.48 -3.41
C TYR A 656 30.76 31.97 -4.64
N SER A 657 30.22 31.72 -5.82
CA SER A 657 30.84 32.08 -7.10
C SER A 657 29.80 32.65 -8.05
N GLY A 658 30.15 33.73 -8.73
CA GLY A 658 29.33 34.33 -9.78
C GLY A 658 30.20 35.01 -10.85
N PRO A 659 29.61 35.65 -11.86
CA PRO A 659 30.36 36.27 -12.94
C PRO A 659 31.39 37.30 -12.43
N GLY A 660 32.68 36.93 -12.48
CA GLY A 660 33.81 37.81 -12.15
C GLY A 660 34.18 37.94 -10.68
N ALA A 661 33.50 37.23 -9.76
CA ALA A 661 33.81 37.27 -8.33
C ALA A 661 33.53 35.93 -7.63
N SER A 662 34.34 35.60 -6.62
CA SER A 662 34.12 34.46 -5.74
C SER A 662 34.60 34.80 -4.32
N VAL A 663 33.91 34.25 -3.32
CA VAL A 663 34.25 34.42 -1.91
C VAL A 663 34.12 33.07 -1.19
N THR A 664 35.08 32.76 -0.33
CA THR A 664 34.98 31.64 0.63
C THR A 664 34.81 32.21 2.02
N VAL A 665 33.82 31.70 2.76
CA VAL A 665 33.52 32.11 4.13
C VAL A 665 33.43 30.89 5.05
N ASN A 666 33.88 31.04 6.28
CA ASN A 666 33.77 30.02 7.34
C ASN A 666 32.58 30.31 8.26
N TYR A 667 31.99 29.26 8.81
CA TYR A 667 30.84 29.34 9.71
C TYR A 667 30.94 28.36 10.89
N THR A 668 30.18 28.67 11.94
CA THR A 668 29.82 27.76 13.03
C THR A 668 28.35 27.40 12.90
N THR A 669 27.98 26.14 13.05
CA THR A 669 26.60 25.66 13.02
C THR A 669 26.02 25.61 14.43
N SER A 670 24.79 26.08 14.62
CA SER A 670 24.05 26.01 15.89
C SER A 670 22.57 25.70 15.65
N ASP A 671 21.91 25.03 16.59
CA ASP A 671 20.47 24.74 16.47
C ASP A 671 19.64 25.98 16.83
N GLN A 672 18.88 26.49 15.86
CA GLN A 672 18.05 27.69 15.99
C GLN A 672 16.64 27.43 15.46
N THR A 673 15.68 28.23 15.94
CA THR A 673 14.38 28.32 15.29
C THR A 673 14.46 29.29 14.11
N VAL A 674 13.82 28.94 13.00
CA VAL A 674 13.70 29.80 11.81
C VAL A 674 12.23 30.12 11.59
N GLY A 675 11.85 31.39 11.79
CA GLY A 675 10.53 31.91 11.48
C GLY A 675 10.48 32.47 10.07
N PHE A 676 9.50 32.06 9.26
CA PHE A 676 9.24 32.61 7.94
C PHE A 676 8.21 33.74 8.02
N LEU A 677 8.53 34.91 7.45
CA LEU A 677 7.69 36.10 7.58
C LEU A 677 6.84 36.33 6.33
N SER A 678 5.71 37.00 6.52
CA SER A 678 4.84 37.46 5.41
C SER A 678 5.46 38.58 4.55
N GLY A 679 6.63 39.10 4.93
CA GLY A 679 7.40 40.13 4.22
C GLY A 679 8.36 40.87 5.14
N ALA A 680 9.00 41.93 4.65
CA ALA A 680 10.03 42.70 5.37
C ALA A 680 9.62 43.21 6.76
N ASN A 681 8.35 43.60 6.90
CA ASN A 681 7.73 44.06 8.15
C ASN A 681 6.58 43.13 8.58
N GLY A 682 6.55 41.91 8.04
CA GLY A 682 5.45 40.98 8.20
C GLY A 682 5.51 40.22 9.52
N SER A 683 4.35 39.71 9.97
CA SER A 683 4.30 38.74 11.06
C SER A 683 4.86 37.39 10.61
N VAL A 684 5.32 36.61 11.58
CA VAL A 684 5.76 35.23 11.39
C VAL A 684 4.56 34.36 10.99
N VAL A 685 4.68 33.69 9.85
CA VAL A 685 3.67 32.79 9.27
C VAL A 685 3.82 31.39 9.85
N THR A 686 5.05 30.89 9.93
CA THR A 686 5.40 29.58 10.52
C THR A 686 6.81 29.61 11.10
N VAL A 687 7.09 28.72 12.04
CA VAL A 687 8.38 28.59 12.73
C VAL A 687 8.79 27.13 12.78
N THR A 688 10.03 26.85 12.42
CA THR A 688 10.60 25.51 12.56
C THR A 688 10.75 25.12 14.03
N SER A 689 10.79 23.83 14.34
CA SER A 689 11.51 23.36 15.52
C SER A 689 13.00 23.75 15.41
N PRO A 690 13.80 23.71 16.50
CA PRO A 690 15.23 23.98 16.41
C PRO A 690 15.89 23.11 15.32
N THR A 691 16.61 23.75 14.40
CA THR A 691 17.29 23.13 13.26
C THR A 691 18.64 23.80 13.03
N ALA A 692 19.54 23.10 12.32
CA ALA A 692 20.89 23.56 12.07
C ALA A 692 20.91 24.85 11.24
N VAL A 693 21.52 25.91 11.78
CA VAL A 693 21.77 27.18 11.09
C VAL A 693 23.27 27.50 11.13
N ASP A 694 23.83 27.80 9.97
CA ASP A 694 25.23 28.17 9.79
C ASP A 694 25.41 29.67 9.98
N VAL A 695 26.12 30.02 11.05
CA VAL A 695 26.29 31.39 11.51
C VAL A 695 27.69 31.89 11.15
N LEU A 696 27.74 32.91 10.31
CA LEU A 696 28.97 33.62 9.98
C LEU A 696 29.36 34.55 11.13
N SER A 697 30.66 34.73 11.36
CA SER A 697 31.15 35.68 12.37
C SER A 697 32.36 36.48 11.90
N GLY A 698 32.59 37.64 12.52
CA GLY A 698 33.79 38.45 12.30
C GLY A 698 34.04 38.80 10.83
N THR A 699 35.23 38.44 10.34
CA THR A 699 35.67 38.74 8.97
C THR A 699 34.86 38.00 7.91
N ASP A 700 34.33 36.81 8.21
CA ASP A 700 33.53 36.03 7.27
C ASP A 700 32.19 36.71 6.97
N SER A 701 31.53 37.29 7.99
CA SER A 701 30.32 38.12 7.77
C SER A 701 30.62 39.35 6.91
N THR A 702 31.77 40.00 7.12
CA THR A 702 32.18 41.17 6.32
C THR A 702 32.43 40.77 4.86
N ASN A 703 33.09 39.64 4.63
CA ASN A 703 33.38 39.14 3.29
C ASN A 703 32.10 38.75 2.54
N PHE A 704 31.16 38.09 3.22
CA PHE A 704 29.84 37.75 2.67
C PHE A 704 29.06 39.01 2.27
N ALA A 705 28.95 39.99 3.18
CA ALA A 705 28.25 41.26 2.93
C ALA A 705 28.86 42.03 1.74
N ASN A 706 30.19 41.99 1.59
CA ASN A 706 30.89 42.62 0.47
C ASN A 706 30.59 41.91 -0.86
N TYR A 707 30.50 40.57 -0.87
CA TYR A 707 30.14 39.81 -2.08
C TYR A 707 28.71 40.13 -2.53
N TRP A 708 27.77 40.25 -1.59
CA TRP A 708 26.37 40.57 -1.86
C TRP A 708 26.05 42.07 -1.87
N ALA A 709 27.08 42.94 -1.89
CA ALA A 709 26.91 44.38 -1.76
C ALA A 709 25.93 44.95 -2.80
N GLY A 710 24.98 45.76 -2.33
CA GLY A 710 23.95 46.39 -3.16
C GLY A 710 22.74 45.51 -3.49
N THR A 711 22.76 44.21 -3.20
CA THR A 711 21.59 43.34 -3.36
C THR A 711 20.64 43.41 -2.15
N GLY A 712 21.21 43.63 -0.96
CA GLY A 712 20.49 43.56 0.32
C GLY A 712 20.37 42.14 0.88
N VAL A 713 20.91 41.12 0.19
CA VAL A 713 20.96 39.73 0.68
C VAL A 713 21.93 39.64 1.86
N VAL A 714 21.49 39.06 2.97
CA VAL A 714 22.29 38.88 4.21
C VAL A 714 22.40 37.42 4.65
N GLY A 715 21.88 36.51 3.82
CA GLY A 715 21.99 35.07 3.98
C GLY A 715 21.46 34.32 2.76
N VAL A 716 21.77 33.03 2.67
CA VAL A 716 21.30 32.12 1.62
C VAL A 716 20.51 31.00 2.29
N LEU A 717 19.26 30.85 1.86
CA LEU A 717 18.35 29.78 2.25
C LEU A 717 18.37 28.71 1.15
N GLY A 718 19.22 27.71 1.35
CA GLY A 718 19.29 26.51 0.54
C GLY A 718 18.06 25.62 0.76
N ILE A 719 17.25 25.45 -0.29
CA ILE A 719 16.02 24.64 -0.29
C ILE A 719 16.10 23.45 -1.26
N GLY A 720 17.29 23.13 -1.77
CA GLY A 720 17.50 21.92 -2.56
C GLY A 720 17.75 20.71 -1.67
N PRO A 721 16.80 19.77 -1.54
CA PRO A 721 17.12 18.43 -1.07
C PRO A 721 18.34 17.92 -1.82
N ASN A 722 19.24 17.16 -1.19
CA ASN A 722 20.43 16.55 -1.81
C ASN A 722 21.51 17.50 -2.35
N ALA A 723 21.41 18.81 -2.15
CA ALA A 723 22.52 19.68 -2.50
C ALA A 723 23.71 19.40 -1.57
N GLY A 724 24.94 19.46 -2.11
CA GLY A 724 26.17 19.07 -1.40
C GLY A 724 26.62 19.99 -0.25
N GLY A 725 25.82 20.99 0.12
CA GLY A 725 26.12 21.94 1.19
C GLY A 725 25.68 23.36 0.85
N PRO A 726 26.02 24.35 1.70
CA PRO A 726 26.96 24.25 2.82
C PRO A 726 26.36 23.76 4.15
N GLY A 727 25.05 23.88 4.32
CA GLY A 727 24.37 23.33 5.48
C GLY A 727 24.26 21.81 5.41
N THR A 728 23.80 21.23 6.51
CA THR A 728 23.68 19.77 6.63
C THR A 728 22.41 19.20 6.01
N SER A 729 21.38 20.03 5.83
CA SER A 729 20.05 19.69 5.27
C SER A 729 19.26 20.99 5.07
N THR A 730 18.19 20.96 4.27
CA THR A 730 17.26 22.10 4.16
C THR A 730 16.58 22.33 5.52
N VAL A 731 16.12 23.54 5.79
CA VAL A 731 15.40 23.84 7.05
C VAL A 731 13.92 23.43 7.01
N LEU A 732 13.43 23.01 5.83
CA LEU A 732 12.01 22.74 5.56
C LEU A 732 11.47 21.54 6.36
N PRO A 733 12.19 20.41 6.50
CA PRO A 733 11.71 19.27 7.27
C PRO A 733 11.53 19.56 8.77
N ALA A 734 12.07 20.67 9.28
CA ALA A 734 11.86 21.11 10.66
C ALA A 734 10.57 21.93 10.85
N LEU A 735 9.81 22.21 9.78
CA LEU A 735 8.52 22.87 9.87
C LEU A 735 7.46 21.96 10.53
N PRO A 736 6.46 22.55 11.21
CA PRO A 736 5.45 21.76 11.93
C PRO A 736 4.42 21.16 10.97
N GLY A 737 4.01 19.93 11.23
CA GLY A 737 2.93 19.30 10.47
C GLY A 737 3.31 19.07 9.01
N THR A 738 2.35 19.06 8.09
CA THR A 738 2.60 18.70 6.68
C THR A 738 3.15 19.84 5.82
N ILE A 739 3.42 21.03 6.40
CA ILE A 739 4.09 22.12 5.66
C ILE A 739 5.60 21.87 5.45
N ASP A 740 6.11 20.79 6.01
CA ASP A 740 7.49 20.32 5.87
C ASP A 740 7.77 19.50 4.60
N GLN A 741 6.72 19.08 3.87
CA GLN A 741 6.81 18.14 2.75
C GLN A 741 7.50 18.68 1.49
N GLY A 742 7.65 20.00 1.40
CA GLY A 742 8.23 20.66 0.25
C GLY A 742 7.71 22.07 0.08
N VAL A 743 8.00 22.63 -1.09
CA VAL A 743 7.69 24.02 -1.39
C VAL A 743 7.38 24.23 -2.87
N LEU A 744 6.24 24.87 -3.16
CA LEU A 744 5.95 25.38 -4.51
C LEU A 744 6.59 26.76 -4.65
N PHE A 745 7.58 26.85 -5.53
CA PHE A 745 8.18 28.09 -5.96
C PHE A 745 7.37 28.65 -7.11
N ASN A 746 6.56 29.68 -6.83
CA ASN A 746 5.66 30.28 -7.80
C ASN A 746 6.00 31.77 -7.98
N GLN A 747 7.09 32.02 -8.70
CA GLN A 747 7.53 33.38 -8.99
C GLN A 747 6.50 34.20 -9.78
N PRO A 748 5.76 33.65 -10.76
CA PRO A 748 4.73 34.40 -11.47
C PRO A 748 3.66 35.00 -10.54
N GLN A 749 3.39 34.35 -9.41
CA GLN A 749 2.46 34.85 -8.40
C GLN A 749 3.15 35.53 -7.20
N ASN A 750 4.48 35.66 -7.22
CA ASN A 750 5.29 36.21 -6.12
C ASN A 750 5.05 35.45 -4.80
N GLN A 751 4.96 34.13 -4.88
CA GLN A 751 4.61 33.27 -3.75
C GLN A 751 5.56 32.10 -3.61
N LEU A 752 5.87 31.79 -2.36
CA LEU A 752 6.48 30.54 -1.95
C LEU A 752 5.46 29.82 -1.06
N VAL A 753 5.01 28.63 -1.48
CA VAL A 753 3.92 27.90 -0.81
C VAL A 753 4.48 26.61 -0.21
N PHE A 754 4.66 26.58 1.10
CA PHE A 754 5.12 25.41 1.86
C PHE A 754 4.02 24.35 1.95
N GLY A 755 4.41 23.09 2.03
CA GLY A 755 3.54 21.93 2.25
C GLY A 755 3.31 21.06 1.03
N PRO A 756 2.29 20.18 1.05
CA PRO A 756 2.06 19.21 -0.01
C PRO A 756 1.90 19.92 -1.36
N HIS A 757 2.32 19.28 -2.45
CA HIS A 757 2.17 19.86 -3.79
C HIS A 757 0.70 20.26 -4.06
N PRO A 758 0.39 21.56 -4.20
CA PRO A 758 -1.00 22.01 -4.18
C PRO A 758 -1.67 21.99 -5.57
N LEU A 759 -0.94 21.61 -6.63
CA LEU A 759 -1.41 21.60 -8.00
C LEU A 759 -1.67 20.16 -8.47
N PRO A 760 -2.72 19.91 -9.28
CA PRO A 760 -3.16 18.56 -9.63
C PRO A 760 -2.34 17.88 -10.75
N GLY A 761 -1.21 18.46 -11.18
CA GLY A 761 -0.49 18.09 -12.42
C GLY A 761 1.03 18.20 -12.34
N GLY A 762 1.69 18.37 -13.49
CA GLY A 762 3.14 18.62 -13.59
C GLY A 762 3.99 17.43 -14.05
N VAL A 763 5.15 17.73 -14.64
CA VAL A 763 6.15 16.73 -15.04
C VAL A 763 7.16 16.57 -13.90
N SER A 764 7.19 15.38 -13.30
CA SER A 764 8.03 15.06 -12.14
C SER A 764 9.36 14.45 -12.57
N VAL A 765 10.47 14.98 -12.06
CA VAL A 765 11.83 14.43 -12.21
C VAL A 765 12.44 14.16 -10.85
N THR A 766 13.12 13.02 -10.70
CA THR A 766 13.80 12.65 -9.46
C THR A 766 15.06 13.49 -9.25
N GLY A 767 15.21 14.03 -8.05
CA GLY A 767 16.31 14.88 -7.68
C GLY A 767 15.93 16.36 -7.56
N SER A 768 16.61 17.01 -6.63
CA SER A 768 16.83 18.44 -6.57
C SER A 768 18.26 18.64 -6.03
N PRO A 769 18.92 19.78 -6.27
CA PRO A 769 18.90 20.46 -7.56
C PRO A 769 19.37 19.56 -8.72
N THR A 770 20.07 18.46 -8.43
CA THR A 770 20.74 17.65 -9.46
C THR A 770 19.77 16.65 -10.08
N VAL A 771 19.52 16.79 -11.38
CA VAL A 771 18.69 15.87 -12.15
C VAL A 771 19.52 15.27 -13.28
N SER A 772 19.36 13.97 -13.51
CA SER A 772 20.16 13.21 -14.47
C SER A 772 19.34 12.82 -15.70
N ASN A 773 20.02 12.62 -16.83
CA ASN A 773 19.46 12.08 -18.07
C ASN A 773 18.36 12.93 -18.74
N LEU A 774 18.42 14.26 -18.59
CA LEU A 774 17.51 15.17 -19.30
C LEU A 774 17.98 15.40 -20.74
N ASP A 775 17.07 15.46 -21.70
CA ASP A 775 17.37 15.87 -23.08
C ASP A 775 17.33 17.40 -23.18
N VAL A 776 18.48 17.99 -23.48
CA VAL A 776 18.62 19.43 -23.72
C VAL A 776 18.70 19.68 -25.21
N GLN A 777 17.73 20.42 -25.72
CA GLN A 777 17.66 20.83 -27.11
C GLN A 777 18.00 22.32 -27.25
N VAL A 778 19.00 22.64 -28.06
CA VAL A 778 19.47 24.02 -28.27
C VAL A 778 19.41 24.37 -29.75
N THR A 779 18.73 25.47 -30.09
CA THR A 779 18.68 26.03 -31.44
C THR A 779 19.26 27.43 -31.44
N VAL A 780 20.54 27.54 -31.84
CA VAL A 780 21.23 28.83 -31.99
C VAL A 780 20.88 29.44 -33.36
N PRO A 781 20.59 30.75 -33.48
CA PRO A 781 20.33 31.39 -34.76
C PRO A 781 21.43 31.10 -35.79
N GLY A 782 21.01 30.67 -36.99
CA GLY A 782 21.92 30.31 -38.09
C GLY A 782 22.63 28.95 -37.95
N HIS A 783 22.30 28.14 -36.93
CA HIS A 783 22.89 26.82 -36.70
C HIS A 783 21.81 25.72 -36.63
N THR A 784 22.21 24.47 -36.85
CA THR A 784 21.33 23.31 -36.66
C THR A 784 21.07 23.08 -35.18
N MET A 785 19.86 22.64 -34.84
CA MET A 785 19.52 22.24 -33.48
C MET A 785 20.42 21.09 -32.99
N THR A 786 20.90 21.18 -31.75
CA THR A 786 21.55 20.08 -31.02
C THR A 786 20.56 19.48 -30.03
N SER A 787 20.54 18.15 -29.88
CA SER A 787 19.78 17.43 -28.84
C SER A 787 20.77 16.52 -28.14
N THR A 788 20.88 16.67 -26.83
CA THR A 788 21.88 15.96 -26.02
C THR A 788 21.25 15.54 -24.71
N VAL A 789 21.25 14.24 -24.44
CA VAL A 789 20.94 13.73 -23.11
C VAL A 789 22.13 14.02 -22.20
N VAL A 790 21.93 14.92 -21.23
CA VAL A 790 22.99 15.32 -20.30
C VAL A 790 22.99 14.39 -19.08
N PRO A 791 24.17 13.94 -18.62
CA PRO A 791 24.26 13.03 -17.47
C PRO A 791 23.86 13.70 -16.16
N SER A 792 23.93 15.03 -16.10
CA SER A 792 23.58 15.84 -14.93
C SER A 792 23.24 17.27 -15.38
N LEU A 793 22.26 17.86 -14.71
CA LEU A 793 21.81 19.24 -14.85
C LEU A 793 21.39 19.76 -13.46
N PHE A 794 21.74 21.01 -13.14
CA PHE A 794 21.34 21.68 -11.91
C PHE A 794 20.12 22.58 -12.13
N ILE A 795 19.06 22.34 -11.36
CA ILE A 795 17.89 23.22 -11.24
C ILE A 795 18.13 24.16 -10.06
N ASP A 796 18.59 25.37 -10.34
CA ASP A 796 19.21 26.27 -9.36
C ASP A 796 18.70 27.70 -9.51
N SER A 797 17.82 28.13 -8.60
CA SER A 797 17.29 29.50 -8.55
C SER A 797 18.32 30.55 -8.10
N GLY A 798 19.43 30.13 -7.48
CA GLY A 798 20.47 30.99 -6.91
C GLY A 798 21.47 31.55 -7.93
N ASP A 799 21.75 30.83 -9.03
CA ASP A 799 22.69 31.26 -10.09
C ASP A 799 22.09 32.31 -11.07
N ASN A 800 20.90 32.84 -10.75
CA ASN A 800 20.20 33.92 -11.45
C ASN A 800 19.95 33.66 -12.96
N PHE A 801 20.96 33.79 -13.82
CA PHE A 801 20.84 33.54 -15.27
C PHE A 801 21.33 32.17 -15.72
N GLY A 802 22.04 31.43 -14.84
CA GLY A 802 22.53 30.09 -15.12
C GLY A 802 23.75 30.04 -16.04
N SER A 803 24.12 28.80 -16.37
CA SER A 803 25.25 28.51 -17.25
C SER A 803 25.02 27.29 -18.13
N ILE A 804 25.65 27.28 -19.29
CA ILE A 804 25.59 26.16 -20.25
C ILE A 804 26.99 25.76 -20.72
N PRO A 805 27.31 24.45 -20.74
CA PRO A 805 28.52 23.95 -21.37
C PRO A 805 28.54 24.27 -22.86
N GLY A 806 29.67 24.77 -23.36
CA GLY A 806 29.83 25.09 -24.78
C GLY A 806 29.60 23.91 -25.73
N SER A 807 29.79 22.67 -25.23
CA SER A 807 29.51 21.43 -25.96
C SER A 807 28.04 21.27 -26.38
N LEU A 808 27.10 21.88 -25.66
CA LEU A 808 25.67 21.80 -25.98
C LEU A 808 25.26 22.76 -27.11
N LEU A 809 26.06 23.77 -27.42
CA LEU A 809 25.67 24.83 -28.38
C LEU A 809 25.85 24.41 -29.85
N GLY A 810 26.75 23.47 -30.15
CA GLY A 810 27.08 23.10 -31.52
C GLY A 810 27.78 24.20 -32.34
N THR A 811 28.18 25.31 -31.72
CA THR A 811 28.82 26.47 -32.38
C THR A 811 30.35 26.50 -32.23
N GLY A 812 30.90 25.70 -31.30
CA GLY A 812 32.32 25.76 -30.90
C GLY A 812 32.63 26.87 -29.88
N GLN A 813 31.63 27.63 -29.42
CA GLN A 813 31.79 28.64 -28.37
C GLN A 813 32.10 27.98 -27.02
N THR A 814 33.10 28.49 -26.29
CA THR A 814 33.53 27.94 -24.98
C THR A 814 33.48 28.96 -23.84
N THR A 815 33.30 30.26 -24.14
CA THR A 815 33.22 31.35 -23.14
C THR A 815 32.25 32.44 -23.62
N GLY A 816 31.93 33.40 -22.73
CA GLY A 816 31.06 34.53 -23.03
C GLY A 816 29.59 34.24 -22.73
N THR A 817 28.68 34.87 -23.46
CA THR A 817 27.22 34.66 -23.32
C THR A 817 26.66 33.95 -24.53
N VAL A 818 25.62 33.15 -24.33
CA VAL A 818 24.89 32.49 -25.42
C VAL A 818 24.30 33.56 -26.36
N PRO A 819 24.36 33.38 -27.68
CA PRO A 819 23.78 34.32 -28.63
C PRO A 819 22.30 34.58 -28.37
N VAL A 820 21.88 35.85 -28.45
CA VAL A 820 20.47 36.26 -28.32
C VAL A 820 19.62 35.59 -29.41
N GLY A 821 18.41 35.17 -29.05
CA GLY A 821 17.51 34.45 -29.95
C GLY A 821 17.75 32.94 -29.99
N THR A 822 18.62 32.40 -29.12
CA THR A 822 18.82 30.95 -28.97
C THR A 822 17.64 30.35 -28.21
N VAL A 823 16.99 29.35 -28.80
CA VAL A 823 15.92 28.59 -28.13
C VAL A 823 16.53 27.42 -27.38
N ILE A 824 16.20 27.28 -26.10
CA ILE A 824 16.65 26.20 -25.23
C ILE A 824 15.41 25.51 -24.68
N SER A 825 15.31 24.20 -24.87
CA SER A 825 14.20 23.38 -24.36
C SER A 825 14.78 22.19 -23.62
N VAL A 826 14.21 21.87 -22.46
CA VAL A 826 14.66 20.74 -21.63
C VAL A 826 13.51 19.75 -21.48
N TYR A 827 13.79 18.47 -21.68
CA TYR A 827 12.82 17.39 -21.66
C TYR A 827 13.25 16.27 -20.71
N ASP A 828 12.26 15.60 -20.12
CA ASP A 828 12.41 14.28 -19.52
C ASP A 828 11.60 13.26 -20.33
N ASN A 829 12.24 12.20 -20.83
CA ASN A 829 11.56 11.12 -21.55
C ASN A 829 10.56 11.59 -22.65
N GLY A 830 10.88 12.70 -23.32
CA GLY A 830 10.05 13.32 -24.36
C GLY A 830 8.94 14.25 -23.85
N GLN A 831 8.76 14.41 -22.54
CA GLN A 831 7.90 15.42 -21.94
C GLN A 831 8.68 16.72 -21.75
N LEU A 832 8.12 17.85 -22.19
CA LEU A 832 8.75 19.16 -22.03
C LEU A 832 8.70 19.57 -20.55
N LEU A 833 9.84 19.93 -19.99
CA LEU A 833 9.93 20.53 -18.66
C LEU A 833 9.79 22.04 -18.74
N TYR A 834 10.59 22.69 -19.61
CA TYR A 834 10.49 24.11 -19.89
C TYR A 834 11.20 24.47 -21.20
N THR A 835 10.83 25.61 -21.78
CA THR A 835 11.47 26.17 -22.97
C THR A 835 11.53 27.69 -22.88
N TYR A 836 12.61 28.29 -23.39
CA TYR A 836 12.74 29.74 -23.48
C TYR A 836 13.68 30.17 -24.61
N THR A 837 13.67 31.47 -24.90
CA THR A 837 14.58 32.10 -25.86
C THR A 837 15.49 33.10 -25.15
N THR A 838 16.79 33.02 -25.37
CA THR A 838 17.77 33.93 -24.75
C THR A 838 17.58 35.37 -25.22
N THR A 839 17.80 36.33 -24.32
CA THR A 839 17.63 37.76 -24.59
C THR A 839 18.79 38.57 -24.01
N THR A 840 18.91 39.85 -24.37
CA THR A 840 19.92 40.74 -23.77
C THR A 840 19.71 40.98 -22.28
N THR A 841 18.48 40.78 -21.78
CA THR A 841 18.13 40.94 -20.36
C THR A 841 18.20 39.62 -19.58
N HIS A 842 18.29 38.48 -20.26
CA HIS A 842 18.51 37.14 -19.67
C HIS A 842 19.73 36.48 -20.34
N PRO A 843 20.95 36.97 -20.05
CA PRO A 843 22.17 36.44 -20.66
C PRO A 843 22.60 35.12 -19.99
N LEU A 844 22.46 33.99 -20.68
CA LEU A 844 22.99 32.70 -20.24
C LEU A 844 24.51 32.64 -20.46
N THR A 845 25.28 32.25 -19.44
CA THR A 845 26.75 32.22 -19.51
C THR A 845 27.24 30.91 -20.13
N VAL A 846 28.21 30.97 -21.05
CA VAL A 846 28.88 29.78 -21.60
C VAL A 846 30.09 29.45 -20.74
N THR A 847 30.00 28.40 -19.95
CA THR A 847 31.06 27.95 -19.04
C THR A 847 30.79 26.53 -18.52
N GLY A 848 31.77 25.94 -17.85
CA GLY A 848 31.62 24.71 -17.08
C GLY A 848 31.39 23.44 -17.89
N SER A 849 31.12 22.35 -17.17
CA SER A 849 30.86 21.00 -17.71
C SER A 849 29.45 20.49 -17.42
N VAL A 850 28.69 21.18 -16.58
CA VAL A 850 27.31 20.84 -16.21
C VAL A 850 26.44 22.07 -16.49
N MET A 851 25.24 21.86 -17.02
CA MET A 851 24.28 22.93 -17.23
C MET A 851 23.62 23.32 -15.91
N ASN A 852 23.50 24.62 -15.66
CA ASN A 852 22.75 25.21 -14.56
C ASN A 852 21.62 26.05 -15.14
N THR A 853 20.37 25.80 -14.73
CA THR A 853 19.20 26.50 -15.28
C THR A 853 19.17 27.99 -14.98
N GLY A 854 19.79 28.41 -13.87
CA GLY A 854 19.44 29.67 -13.22
C GLY A 854 17.96 29.72 -12.84
N ASN A 855 17.46 30.95 -12.68
CA ASN A 855 16.11 31.24 -12.23
C ASN A 855 15.03 31.08 -13.32
N ILE A 856 15.42 30.82 -14.57
CA ILE A 856 14.51 30.81 -15.72
C ILE A 856 13.31 29.86 -15.56
N PRO A 857 13.46 28.59 -15.12
CA PRO A 857 12.29 27.72 -15.01
C PRO A 857 11.25 28.24 -14.01
N PHE A 858 11.71 28.88 -12.94
CA PHE A 858 10.87 29.48 -11.89
C PHE A 858 10.18 30.77 -12.36
N GLU A 859 10.78 31.50 -13.31
CA GLU A 859 10.17 32.66 -13.96
C GLU A 859 9.02 32.28 -14.90
N LEU A 860 9.15 31.12 -15.57
CA LEU A 860 8.19 30.67 -16.57
C LEU A 860 6.93 30.10 -15.94
N GLY A 861 7.04 29.42 -14.80
CA GLY A 861 5.92 28.76 -14.15
C GLY A 861 6.24 28.27 -12.74
N PRO A 862 5.22 27.72 -12.04
CA PRO A 862 5.44 27.10 -10.74
C PRO A 862 6.33 25.86 -10.85
N VAL A 863 7.29 25.74 -9.93
CA VAL A 863 8.14 24.56 -9.77
C VAL A 863 8.05 24.10 -8.33
N TYR A 864 7.64 22.86 -8.10
CA TYR A 864 7.56 22.28 -6.77
C TYR A 864 8.83 21.50 -6.43
N ILE A 865 9.43 21.80 -5.28
CA ILE A 865 10.58 21.11 -4.73
C ILE A 865 10.11 20.27 -3.53
N SER A 866 10.10 18.96 -3.71
CA SER A 866 9.67 17.97 -2.71
C SER A 866 10.84 17.55 -1.83
N GLU A 867 10.63 17.42 -0.52
CA GLU A 867 11.59 16.83 0.43
C GLU A 867 11.57 15.28 0.40
N SER A 868 10.62 14.67 -0.32
CA SER A 868 10.47 13.21 -0.48
C SER A 868 11.10 12.63 -1.75
N PRO A 869 11.65 11.38 -1.69
CA PRO A 869 11.83 10.50 -0.54
C PRO A 869 13.27 10.57 0.00
N SER A 870 13.41 10.80 1.31
CA SER A 870 14.66 10.60 2.06
C SER A 870 15.86 11.43 1.53
N GLY A 871 15.65 12.71 1.20
CA GLY A 871 16.75 13.65 1.00
C GLY A 871 17.30 13.78 -0.42
N LEU A 872 16.88 12.95 -1.39
CA LEU A 872 17.14 13.17 -2.83
C LEU A 872 16.28 14.32 -3.40
N GLY A 873 15.07 14.41 -2.86
CA GLY A 873 14.01 15.29 -3.34
C GLY A 873 13.46 14.91 -4.72
N THR A 874 12.40 15.62 -5.10
CA THR A 874 11.77 15.51 -6.42
C THR A 874 11.45 16.91 -6.91
N THR A 875 11.71 17.20 -8.17
CA THR A 875 11.34 18.48 -8.79
C THR A 875 10.15 18.26 -9.72
N ILE A 876 9.09 19.05 -9.58
CA ILE A 876 7.89 18.96 -10.43
C ILE A 876 7.70 20.29 -11.15
N PHE A 877 7.64 20.23 -12.48
CA PHE A 877 7.38 21.39 -13.34
C PHE A 877 5.90 21.45 -13.69
N ASP A 878 5.18 22.43 -13.14
CA ASP A 878 3.78 22.67 -13.45
C ASP A 878 3.69 23.60 -14.67
N THR A 879 3.61 23.01 -15.87
CA THR A 879 3.54 23.73 -17.16
C THR A 879 2.16 23.73 -17.80
#